data_AF-A0A2U9C6F5-F1
#
_entry.id   AF-A0A2U9C6F5-F1
#
_cell.length_a   1.000
_cell.length_b   1.000
_cell.length_c   1.000
_cell.angle_alpha   90.00
_cell.angle_beta   90.00
_cell.angle_gamma   90.00
#
_symmetry.space_group_name_H-M   'P 1'
#
loop_
_entity.id
_entity.type
_entity.pdbx_description
1 polymer ?
#
loop_
_entity_poly.entity_id
_entity_poly.type
_entity_poly.pdbx_seq_one_letter_code
_entity_poly.pdbx_strand_id
1 'polypeptide(L)'
;MTEFWKEHSKDATVEEMMLDSRAKELTQQELPEILSAAHVTAVDFMESFVERNRQDNGHHDNAAFIQADVTKLDFPKNSIDFIFSNWLLMYLSDMELKCFIEKTLGWLRPGGFLFFRESCNHRSGDSKRDFNPTCYRTEAEYSHLVSSMQVEGPDEGLEFGFDIVMKKKVQTYVEMKNNPNQICWLLEKVSRSSNTPNGFCTFQQFLDNQQYTSRGILRYEKMFGAGYVSTGGPSTTKEFVDLLNLKPGQKVLDVGCGIGGGDFYMAKTFGVEVLGLDLSDNMVDIAMERAIAEKLPSVLFEVADATKRAFSEGSFDVIYSRDTILHIDDKLALFKRFHSWLKPGGKLLISDYCCGEKPWTPVFEAYVKQRGYVLYTPSQYGKFIQEAGFCNVRAEDRTDQFIQVIKTELQRAEAIKDEFIEMSPSFLHSNSTSHIWPFSAVAELVDNALDPGVSAKQIWIDVVEEAGHLCLTFVDNGSGMTPNKLHKMLSFGFTDKGSGKASQQAIGLYGNGFKSGSMRLGRDALIFTKNGGCQTVGMLSQTFLENIKAQAVIVPIVPFNQQTNILLKKMRKDFRSLDAVLLQSLLVTEDSEASLAAILKHSIVSSQEQIHAHFDSILSKKGTKILIWNICRDKDGRLEIDFDTDVSDFRLPEIHIEELKKGLRGSGSLRAEQNIPDTHYSLRAYLSVLYLKPRIQIIVRGKKIIAILVSKSLTHIEHDVYKPNFSKEKVKVTFGLNPKNKYHYGILMYHKNRLIKAYEKVGCQLKASGQRAGVGVIGIIECDFLRPAHNKQDFVYTKEYRLTLGALGLKLNDYWQEVTKKRAREREFQALDSREENKDEPAADDGPVWLQCEECLKWRSVPAKHYDVAPESWDCSRNPNPRYRRCSAPEEAEESGELLTPSYQKNQKKQ
;
A
#
# COMPACT_ATOMS: atom_id res chain seq x y z
N MET A 1 -19.99 -10.05 -18.47
CA MET A 1 -20.70 -9.48 -17.30
C MET A 1 -22.19 -9.75 -17.37
N THR A 2 -22.86 -9.43 -18.48
CA THR A 2 -24.29 -9.70 -18.70
C THR A 2 -24.67 -11.19 -18.56
N GLU A 3 -23.90 -12.12 -19.14
CA GLU A 3 -24.15 -13.56 -18.97
C GLU A 3 -23.98 -14.03 -17.53
N PHE A 4 -22.93 -13.56 -16.83
CA PHE A 4 -22.69 -13.86 -15.42
C PHE A 4 -23.89 -13.45 -14.54
N TRP A 5 -24.38 -12.23 -14.68
CA TRP A 5 -25.52 -11.76 -13.89
C TRP A 5 -26.82 -12.47 -14.27
N LYS A 6 -27.07 -12.74 -15.56
CA LYS A 6 -28.25 -13.55 -15.97
C LYS A 6 -28.25 -14.96 -15.39
N GLU A 7 -27.08 -15.56 -15.22
CA GLU A 7 -26.90 -16.90 -14.65
C GLU A 7 -27.01 -16.90 -13.12
N HIS A 8 -26.42 -15.92 -12.43
CA HIS A 8 -26.22 -15.96 -10.97
C HIS A 8 -27.26 -15.18 -10.13
N SER A 9 -28.25 -14.54 -10.77
CA SER A 9 -29.26 -13.71 -10.08
C SER A 9 -30.68 -14.29 -10.08
N LYS A 10 -30.93 -15.36 -10.86
CA LYS A 10 -32.28 -15.92 -11.05
C LYS A 10 -32.97 -16.27 -9.74
N ASP A 11 -32.20 -16.74 -8.76
CA ASP A 11 -32.67 -17.17 -7.44
C ASP A 11 -32.00 -16.40 -6.28
N ALA A 12 -31.27 -15.32 -6.57
CA ALA A 12 -30.47 -14.62 -5.57
C ALA A 12 -31.33 -13.69 -4.69
N THR A 13 -31.07 -13.71 -3.38
CA THR A 13 -31.64 -12.78 -2.40
C THR A 13 -31.07 -11.37 -2.58
N VAL A 14 -31.78 -10.36 -2.06
CA VAL A 14 -31.28 -8.96 -2.02
C VAL A 14 -29.92 -8.92 -1.35
N GLU A 15 -29.74 -9.68 -0.28
CA GLU A 15 -28.50 -9.81 0.46
C GLU A 15 -27.37 -10.41 -0.38
N GLU A 16 -27.65 -11.48 -1.14
CA GLU A 16 -26.65 -12.05 -2.04
C GLU A 16 -26.28 -11.04 -3.13
N MET A 17 -27.22 -10.38 -3.78
CA MET A 17 -26.91 -9.46 -4.87
C MET A 17 -26.20 -8.19 -4.43
N MET A 18 -26.63 -7.64 -3.30
CA MET A 18 -26.00 -6.50 -2.62
C MET A 18 -24.69 -6.88 -1.95
N LEU A 19 -24.29 -8.17 -2.03
CA LEU A 19 -23.11 -8.73 -1.39
C LEU A 19 -23.09 -8.54 0.13
N ASP A 20 -24.24 -8.31 0.76
CA ASP A 20 -24.35 -7.91 2.16
C ASP A 20 -25.52 -8.60 2.87
N SER A 21 -25.16 -9.38 3.90
CA SER A 21 -26.08 -10.08 4.80
C SER A 21 -27.12 -9.20 5.54
N ARG A 22 -27.00 -7.87 5.52
CA ARG A 22 -27.91 -6.90 6.15
C ARG A 22 -28.49 -5.86 5.20
N ALA A 23 -28.45 -6.12 3.89
CA ALA A 23 -28.94 -5.18 2.88
C ALA A 23 -30.38 -4.69 3.15
N LYS A 24 -31.27 -5.57 3.62
CA LYS A 24 -32.67 -5.21 3.94
C LYS A 24 -32.82 -4.17 5.05
N GLU A 25 -32.01 -4.27 6.12
CA GLU A 25 -32.06 -3.31 7.25
C GLU A 25 -31.53 -1.94 6.82
N LEU A 26 -30.49 -1.92 5.98
CA LEU A 26 -29.90 -0.69 5.45
C LEU A 26 -30.87 0.04 4.52
N THR A 27 -31.55 -0.69 3.63
CA THR A 27 -32.55 -0.14 2.72
C THR A 27 -33.70 0.55 3.47
N GLN A 28 -34.12 0.05 4.64
CA GLN A 28 -35.17 0.67 5.45
C GLN A 28 -34.77 2.03 6.06
N GLN A 29 -33.49 2.23 6.35
CA GLN A 29 -32.98 3.51 6.86
C GLN A 29 -32.75 4.54 5.75
N GLU A 30 -32.55 4.11 4.50
CA GLU A 30 -32.19 4.95 3.35
C GLU A 30 -33.39 5.37 2.46
N LEU A 31 -34.55 4.72 2.58
CA LEU A 31 -35.73 4.94 1.72
C LEU A 31 -36.53 6.27 1.86
N PRO A 32 -36.63 6.94 3.03
CA PRO A 32 -37.66 7.97 3.25
C PRO A 32 -37.61 9.24 2.37
N GLU A 33 -36.49 9.55 1.70
CA GLU A 33 -36.34 10.80 0.93
C GLU A 33 -36.71 10.68 -0.57
N ILE A 34 -36.82 9.46 -1.13
CA ILE A 34 -37.03 9.26 -2.59
C ILE A 34 -38.50 9.47 -3.02
N LEU A 35 -39.45 9.34 -2.08
CA LEU A 35 -40.89 9.28 -2.40
C LEU A 35 -41.59 10.65 -2.52
N SER A 36 -40.89 11.77 -2.34
CA SER A 36 -41.45 13.12 -2.54
C SER A 36 -41.21 13.70 -3.94
N ALA A 37 -40.61 12.92 -4.86
CA ALA A 37 -40.30 13.37 -6.22
C ALA A 37 -41.55 13.43 -7.11
N ALA A 38 -41.63 14.44 -7.98
CA ALA A 38 -42.73 14.58 -8.94
C ALA A 38 -42.76 13.45 -9.99
N HIS A 39 -41.60 12.91 -10.35
CA HIS A 39 -41.46 11.74 -11.20
C HIS A 39 -40.14 11.01 -10.89
N VAL A 40 -40.15 9.67 -10.94
CA VAL A 40 -38.97 8.82 -10.72
C VAL A 40 -38.84 7.82 -11.85
N THR A 41 -37.68 7.77 -12.49
CA THR A 41 -37.35 6.73 -13.48
C THR A 41 -36.33 5.77 -12.87
N ALA A 42 -36.79 4.57 -12.50
CA ALA A 42 -35.94 3.50 -12.03
C ALA A 42 -35.40 2.69 -13.22
N VAL A 43 -34.08 2.51 -13.28
CA VAL A 43 -33.40 1.81 -14.37
C VAL A 43 -32.59 0.64 -13.82
N ASP A 44 -32.76 -0.54 -14.41
CA ASP A 44 -31.94 -1.72 -14.12
C ASP A 44 -31.66 -2.47 -15.42
N PHE A 45 -30.50 -3.12 -15.57
CA PHE A 45 -30.22 -3.92 -16.76
C PHE A 45 -30.92 -5.30 -16.73
N MET A 46 -31.40 -5.70 -15.55
CA MET A 46 -32.01 -6.99 -15.28
C MET A 46 -33.55 -6.93 -15.34
N GLU A 47 -34.13 -7.59 -16.33
CA GLU A 47 -35.58 -7.61 -16.55
C GLU A 47 -36.38 -8.12 -15.34
N SER A 48 -35.88 -9.15 -14.65
CA SER A 48 -36.54 -9.71 -13.46
C SER A 48 -36.63 -8.72 -12.30
N PHE A 49 -35.69 -7.78 -12.18
CA PHE A 49 -35.68 -6.74 -11.14
C PHE A 49 -36.61 -5.60 -11.49
N VAL A 50 -36.62 -5.19 -12.76
CA VAL A 50 -37.58 -4.22 -13.29
C VAL A 50 -39.01 -4.72 -13.05
N GLU A 51 -39.28 -5.99 -13.33
CA GLU A 51 -40.62 -6.57 -13.13
C GLU A 51 -40.99 -6.70 -11.65
N ARG A 52 -40.06 -7.12 -10.78
CA ARG A 52 -40.32 -7.13 -9.32
C ARG A 52 -40.55 -5.73 -8.76
N ASN A 53 -39.73 -4.75 -9.14
CA ASN A 53 -39.91 -3.37 -8.72
C ASN A 53 -41.25 -2.80 -9.20
N ARG A 54 -41.69 -3.16 -10.42
CA ARG A 54 -43.00 -2.79 -10.94
C ARG A 54 -44.14 -3.44 -10.16
N GLN A 55 -43.99 -4.68 -9.73
CA GLN A 55 -44.99 -5.36 -8.87
C GLN A 55 -45.07 -4.71 -7.48
N ASP A 56 -43.93 -4.43 -6.87
CA ASP A 56 -43.84 -3.90 -5.50
C ASP A 56 -44.22 -2.41 -5.44
N ASN A 57 -43.81 -1.61 -6.44
CA ASN A 57 -43.89 -0.14 -6.41
C ASN A 57 -44.69 0.47 -7.56
N GLY A 58 -45.23 -0.32 -8.49
CA GLY A 58 -46.01 0.19 -9.64
C GLY A 58 -47.36 0.79 -9.28
N HIS A 59 -47.75 0.75 -8.00
CA HIS A 59 -48.90 1.48 -7.47
C HIS A 59 -48.64 2.99 -7.33
N HIS A 60 -47.40 3.45 -7.53
CA HIS A 60 -47.03 4.86 -7.58
C HIS A 60 -47.14 5.40 -9.01
N ASP A 61 -48.12 6.28 -9.25
CA ASP A 61 -48.41 6.87 -10.57
C ASP A 61 -47.25 7.72 -11.13
N ASN A 62 -46.32 8.14 -10.27
CA ASN A 62 -45.16 8.95 -10.62
C ASN A 62 -43.88 8.12 -10.88
N ALA A 63 -43.94 6.79 -10.91
CA ALA A 63 -42.76 5.93 -11.12
C ALA A 63 -42.78 5.23 -12.49
N ALA A 64 -41.68 5.32 -13.23
CA ALA A 64 -41.42 4.57 -14.45
C ALA A 64 -40.28 3.57 -14.24
N PHE A 65 -40.38 2.38 -14.83
CA PHE A 65 -39.40 1.30 -14.69
C PHE A 65 -38.87 0.90 -16.07
N ILE A 66 -37.56 1.08 -16.30
CA ILE A 66 -36.91 0.86 -17.58
C ILE A 66 -35.85 -0.24 -17.44
N GLN A 67 -35.89 -1.22 -18.35
CA GLN A 67 -34.78 -2.15 -18.51
C GLN A 67 -33.74 -1.58 -19.48
N ALA A 68 -32.55 -1.25 -19.00
CA ALA A 68 -31.48 -0.75 -19.87
C ALA A 68 -30.07 -1.00 -19.31
N ASP A 69 -29.12 -1.18 -20.23
CA ASP A 69 -27.69 -1.09 -19.93
C ASP A 69 -27.30 0.40 -19.86
N VAL A 70 -26.86 0.85 -18.69
CA VAL A 70 -26.52 2.27 -18.43
C VAL A 70 -25.43 2.81 -19.36
N THR A 71 -24.57 1.95 -19.92
CA THR A 71 -23.55 2.37 -20.89
C THR A 71 -24.17 2.79 -22.23
N LYS A 72 -25.34 2.23 -22.55
CA LYS A 72 -26.11 2.47 -23.79
C LYS A 72 -27.34 3.35 -23.56
N LEU A 73 -27.68 3.62 -22.31
CA LEU A 73 -28.77 4.51 -21.95
C LEU A 73 -28.50 5.91 -22.49
N ASP A 74 -29.59 6.58 -22.88
CA ASP A 74 -29.56 7.96 -23.31
C ASP A 74 -30.88 8.64 -22.93
N PHE A 75 -30.78 9.83 -22.34
CA PHE A 75 -31.90 10.70 -22.03
C PHE A 75 -31.72 12.04 -22.76
N PRO A 76 -32.80 12.80 -23.00
CA PRO A 76 -32.68 14.12 -23.57
C PRO A 76 -31.76 15.02 -22.72
N LYS A 77 -30.99 15.89 -23.36
CA LYS A 77 -30.14 16.86 -22.64
C LYS A 77 -31.00 17.75 -21.72
N ASN A 78 -30.48 18.09 -20.54
CA ASN A 78 -31.15 18.96 -19.56
C ASN A 78 -32.59 18.51 -19.19
N SER A 79 -32.82 17.20 -19.10
CA SER A 79 -34.13 16.62 -18.76
C SER A 79 -34.25 16.11 -17.33
N ILE A 80 -33.13 15.94 -16.63
CA ILE A 80 -33.08 15.33 -15.29
C ILE A 80 -32.64 16.37 -14.25
N ASP A 81 -33.32 16.41 -13.11
CA ASP A 81 -32.96 17.29 -11.98
C ASP A 81 -32.00 16.58 -10.99
N PHE A 82 -32.16 15.27 -10.81
CA PHE A 82 -31.38 14.47 -9.86
C PHE A 82 -31.13 13.07 -10.41
N ILE A 83 -29.88 12.60 -10.32
CA ILE A 83 -29.48 11.23 -10.66
C ILE A 83 -28.97 10.56 -9.39
N PHE A 84 -29.52 9.39 -9.07
CA PHE A 84 -29.08 8.56 -7.94
C PHE A 84 -28.47 7.26 -8.46
N SER A 85 -27.28 6.92 -7.99
CA SER A 85 -26.59 5.68 -8.34
C SER A 85 -26.03 4.99 -7.09
N ASN A 86 -26.14 3.67 -7.01
CA ASN A 86 -25.67 2.92 -5.85
C ASN A 86 -24.94 1.65 -6.30
N TRP A 87 -23.63 1.59 -6.04
CA TRP A 87 -22.72 0.50 -6.40
C TRP A 87 -22.66 0.14 -7.89
N LEU A 88 -23.12 1.01 -8.76
CA LEU A 88 -23.13 0.75 -10.20
C LEU A 88 -21.76 1.05 -10.82
N LEU A 89 -21.13 2.15 -10.39
CA LEU A 89 -19.94 2.71 -11.04
C LEU A 89 -18.70 1.85 -10.78
N MET A 90 -18.67 1.10 -9.67
CA MET A 90 -17.64 0.08 -9.40
C MET A 90 -17.68 -1.11 -10.37
N TYR A 91 -18.72 -1.29 -11.18
CA TYR A 91 -18.77 -2.33 -12.22
C TYR A 91 -18.40 -1.83 -13.61
N LEU A 92 -18.29 -0.52 -13.80
CA LEU A 92 -17.88 0.08 -15.08
C LEU A 92 -16.35 0.15 -15.18
N SER A 93 -15.80 -0.14 -16.36
CA SER A 93 -14.40 0.18 -16.66
C SER A 93 -14.16 1.70 -16.67
N ASP A 94 -12.91 2.16 -16.59
CA ASP A 94 -12.61 3.60 -16.57
C ASP A 94 -13.14 4.34 -17.80
N MET A 95 -13.16 3.69 -18.97
CA MET A 95 -13.71 4.27 -20.20
C MET A 95 -15.24 4.34 -20.13
N GLU A 96 -15.90 3.27 -19.71
CA GLU A 96 -17.37 3.24 -19.57
C GLU A 96 -17.84 4.24 -18.51
N LEU A 97 -17.11 4.35 -17.40
CA LEU A 97 -17.38 5.31 -16.34
C LEU A 97 -17.26 6.75 -16.85
N LYS A 98 -16.17 7.10 -17.55
CA LYS A 98 -16.00 8.44 -18.13
C LYS A 98 -17.14 8.79 -19.09
N CYS A 99 -17.46 7.88 -20.02
CA CYS A 99 -18.59 8.08 -20.94
C CYS A 99 -19.93 8.20 -20.20
N PHE A 100 -20.14 7.44 -19.13
CA PHE A 100 -21.36 7.53 -18.32
C PHE A 100 -21.43 8.89 -17.60
N ILE A 101 -20.35 9.34 -16.96
CA ILE A 101 -20.30 10.64 -16.28
C ILE A 101 -20.55 11.79 -17.28
N GLU A 102 -19.93 11.74 -18.46
CA GLU A 102 -20.17 12.71 -19.55
C GLU A 102 -21.65 12.76 -19.95
N LYS A 103 -22.28 11.60 -20.14
CA LYS A 103 -23.73 11.50 -20.41
C LYS A 103 -24.57 12.06 -19.28
N THR A 104 -24.30 11.70 -18.02
CA THR A 104 -25.05 12.22 -16.86
C THR A 104 -24.95 13.73 -16.77
N LEU A 105 -23.79 14.31 -17.05
CA LEU A 105 -23.59 15.75 -17.12
C LEU A 105 -24.42 16.37 -18.26
N GLY A 106 -24.56 15.69 -19.39
CA GLY A 106 -25.45 16.10 -20.48
C GLY A 106 -26.95 16.03 -20.13
N TRP A 107 -27.38 14.98 -19.42
CA TRP A 107 -28.78 14.77 -19.04
C TRP A 107 -29.25 15.73 -17.94
N LEU A 108 -28.38 16.05 -17.00
CA LEU A 108 -28.69 16.95 -15.88
C LEU A 108 -28.94 18.37 -16.38
N ARG A 109 -29.94 19.04 -15.81
CA ARG A 109 -30.10 20.50 -15.95
C ARG A 109 -28.97 21.23 -15.24
N PRO A 110 -28.62 22.47 -15.66
CA PRO A 110 -27.75 23.33 -14.85
C PRO A 110 -28.25 23.44 -13.41
N GLY A 111 -27.37 23.22 -12.42
CA GLY A 111 -27.74 23.12 -10.99
C GLY A 111 -28.36 21.78 -10.57
N GLY A 112 -28.48 20.81 -11.48
CA GLY A 112 -28.92 19.46 -11.18
C GLY A 112 -27.84 18.64 -10.47
N PHE A 113 -28.26 17.57 -9.78
CA PHE A 113 -27.37 16.81 -8.90
C PHE A 113 -27.13 15.36 -9.35
N LEU A 114 -25.90 14.89 -9.16
CA LEU A 114 -25.55 13.48 -9.25
C LEU A 114 -25.12 13.00 -7.86
N PHE A 115 -25.91 12.10 -7.28
CA PHE A 115 -25.52 11.36 -6.08
C PHE A 115 -25.04 9.97 -6.47
N PHE A 116 -23.91 9.54 -5.92
CA PHE A 116 -23.51 8.16 -6.02
C PHE A 116 -22.82 7.64 -4.76
N ARG A 117 -22.97 6.33 -4.53
CA ARG A 117 -22.32 5.61 -3.43
C ARG A 117 -21.55 4.41 -3.97
N GLU A 118 -20.29 4.27 -3.59
CA GLU A 118 -19.42 3.20 -4.10
C GLU A 118 -18.60 2.55 -2.98
N SER A 119 -18.17 1.31 -3.25
CA SER A 119 -17.19 0.63 -2.41
C SER A 119 -15.78 0.99 -2.87
N CYS A 120 -15.02 1.66 -2.02
CA CYS A 120 -13.65 2.05 -2.32
C CYS A 120 -12.63 1.03 -1.84
N ASN A 121 -11.44 1.07 -2.45
CA ASN A 121 -10.21 0.34 -2.07
C ASN A 121 -10.27 -1.19 -2.17
N HIS A 122 -11.31 -1.84 -1.66
CA HIS A 122 -11.46 -3.29 -1.66
C HIS A 122 -12.93 -3.72 -1.50
N ARG A 123 -13.13 -5.03 -1.54
CA ARG A 123 -14.43 -5.66 -1.38
C ARG A 123 -15.10 -5.30 -0.06
N SER A 124 -16.35 -4.86 -0.15
CA SER A 124 -17.21 -4.44 0.95
C SER A 124 -18.08 -5.58 1.51
N GLY A 125 -18.41 -6.57 0.68
CA GLY A 125 -19.29 -7.68 1.04
C GLY A 125 -18.61 -8.88 1.72
N ASP A 126 -19.36 -9.56 2.59
CA ASP A 126 -18.96 -10.72 3.40
C ASP A 126 -19.29 -12.08 2.76
N SER A 127 -20.02 -12.08 1.65
CA SER A 127 -20.41 -13.30 0.93
C SER A 127 -19.24 -13.95 0.18
N LYS A 128 -18.95 -15.23 0.40
CA LYS A 128 -17.90 -15.96 -0.35
C LYS A 128 -18.28 -16.13 -1.82
N ARG A 129 -17.37 -15.82 -2.75
CA ARG A 129 -17.56 -15.98 -4.21
C ARG A 129 -16.25 -16.35 -4.90
N ASP A 130 -16.35 -17.12 -5.98
CA ASP A 130 -15.21 -17.52 -6.82
C ASP A 130 -14.84 -16.47 -7.88
N PHE A 131 -15.76 -15.55 -8.19
CA PHE A 131 -15.61 -14.50 -9.20
C PHE A 131 -16.16 -13.15 -8.69
N ASN A 132 -15.46 -12.06 -9.00
CA ASN A 132 -15.83 -10.70 -8.62
C ASN A 132 -15.53 -9.73 -9.78
N PRO A 133 -16.56 -9.19 -10.48
CA PRO A 133 -16.38 -8.33 -11.65
C PRO A 133 -16.06 -6.86 -11.32
N THR A 134 -15.86 -6.52 -10.04
CA THR A 134 -15.73 -5.14 -9.59
C THR A 134 -14.37 -4.51 -9.92
N CYS A 135 -14.41 -3.29 -10.47
CA CYS A 135 -13.30 -2.34 -10.57
C CYS A 135 -13.27 -1.42 -9.33
N TYR A 136 -12.67 -1.88 -8.23
CA TYR A 136 -12.48 -1.02 -7.05
C TYR A 136 -11.53 0.14 -7.37
N ARG A 137 -11.94 1.34 -6.98
CA ARG A 137 -11.14 2.57 -7.07
C ARG A 137 -10.97 3.17 -5.69
N THR A 138 -9.96 4.01 -5.53
CA THR A 138 -9.85 4.84 -4.32
C THR A 138 -10.87 5.98 -4.35
N GLU A 139 -11.06 6.63 -3.20
CA GLU A 139 -11.95 7.79 -3.07
C GLU A 139 -11.47 8.93 -4.00
N ALA A 140 -10.15 9.17 -4.00
CA ALA A 140 -9.49 10.16 -4.85
C ALA A 140 -9.62 9.83 -6.35
N GLU A 141 -9.55 8.55 -6.74
CA GLU A 141 -9.75 8.13 -8.13
C GLU A 141 -11.18 8.45 -8.61
N TYR A 142 -12.21 8.20 -7.79
CA TYR A 142 -13.58 8.61 -8.09
C TYR A 142 -13.71 10.13 -8.19
N SER A 143 -13.26 10.87 -7.17
CA SER A 143 -13.29 12.35 -7.14
C SER A 143 -12.60 12.96 -8.36
N HIS A 144 -11.43 12.45 -8.74
CA HIS A 144 -10.71 12.91 -9.92
C HIS A 144 -11.48 12.63 -11.21
N LEU A 145 -11.95 11.39 -11.39
CA LEU A 145 -12.69 11.00 -12.60
C LEU A 145 -13.93 11.87 -12.81
N VAL A 146 -14.72 12.15 -11.76
CA VAL A 146 -15.94 12.96 -11.89
C VAL A 146 -15.67 14.45 -12.06
N SER A 147 -14.69 15.00 -11.33
CA SER A 147 -14.36 16.45 -11.35
C SER A 147 -13.63 16.91 -12.62
N SER A 148 -12.91 15.99 -13.27
CA SER A 148 -12.11 16.25 -14.47
C SER A 148 -12.93 16.34 -15.76
N MET A 149 -14.17 15.83 -15.75
CA MET A 149 -15.02 15.81 -16.94
C MET A 149 -15.65 17.18 -17.20
N GLN A 150 -15.69 17.55 -18.48
CA GLN A 150 -16.31 18.77 -18.96
C GLN A 150 -17.10 18.48 -20.22
N VAL A 151 -18.22 19.18 -20.39
CA VAL A 151 -19.06 19.10 -21.59
C VAL A 151 -19.39 20.51 -22.05
N GLU A 152 -19.29 20.75 -23.37
CA GLU A 152 -19.68 22.01 -23.98
C GLU A 152 -21.19 22.28 -23.77
N GLY A 153 -21.48 23.50 -23.32
CA GLY A 153 -22.83 24.01 -23.17
C GLY A 153 -23.51 24.30 -24.51
N PRO A 154 -24.81 24.58 -24.49
CA PRO A 154 -25.57 24.96 -25.69
C PRO A 154 -25.16 26.32 -26.28
N ASP A 155 -24.50 27.18 -25.49
CA ASP A 155 -24.02 28.50 -25.90
C ASP A 155 -22.49 28.48 -26.13
N GLU A 156 -22.01 29.11 -27.19
CA GLU A 156 -20.57 29.16 -27.52
C GLU A 156 -19.73 29.75 -26.36
N GLY A 157 -18.76 28.96 -25.88
CA GLY A 157 -17.80 29.37 -24.85
C GLY A 157 -18.21 29.12 -23.39
N LEU A 158 -19.38 28.52 -23.15
CA LEU A 158 -19.82 28.06 -21.83
C LEU A 158 -19.59 26.55 -21.69
N GLU A 159 -18.75 26.15 -20.74
CA GLU A 159 -18.53 24.74 -20.42
C GLU A 159 -19.26 24.36 -19.12
N PHE A 160 -19.60 23.09 -18.95
CA PHE A 160 -20.17 22.56 -17.71
C PHE A 160 -19.26 21.48 -17.14
N GLY A 161 -19.24 21.36 -15.82
CA GLY A 161 -18.54 20.31 -15.08
C GLY A 161 -19.24 19.99 -13.77
N PHE A 162 -18.70 19.04 -13.01
CA PHE A 162 -19.16 18.74 -11.66
C PHE A 162 -18.30 19.40 -10.59
N ASP A 163 -18.96 19.95 -9.58
CA ASP A 163 -18.35 20.32 -8.31
C ASP A 163 -18.80 19.36 -7.22
N ILE A 164 -17.88 18.97 -6.34
CA ILE A 164 -18.20 18.12 -5.18
C ILE A 164 -18.89 18.99 -4.12
N VAL A 165 -20.18 18.76 -3.91
CA VAL A 165 -20.97 19.43 -2.86
C VAL A 165 -20.79 18.73 -1.52
N MET A 166 -20.73 17.41 -1.55
CA MET A 166 -20.52 16.58 -0.37
C MET A 166 -19.75 15.31 -0.74
N LYS A 167 -18.73 14.97 0.05
CA LYS A 167 -18.08 13.64 0.07
C LYS A 167 -17.96 13.17 1.51
N LYS A 168 -18.45 11.97 1.83
CA LYS A 168 -18.34 11.41 3.18
C LYS A 168 -18.43 9.89 3.24
N LYS A 169 -18.01 9.35 4.37
CA LYS A 169 -18.24 7.95 4.74
C LYS A 169 -19.72 7.70 5.06
N VAL A 170 -20.20 6.54 4.66
CA VAL A 170 -21.57 6.08 4.95
C VAL A 170 -21.60 5.53 6.36
N GLN A 171 -22.06 6.37 7.30
CA GLN A 171 -21.94 6.11 8.73
C GLN A 171 -22.55 4.78 9.18
N THR A 172 -23.71 4.42 8.63
CA THR A 172 -24.38 3.16 8.93
C THR A 172 -23.48 1.94 8.66
N TYR A 173 -22.60 2.00 7.66
CA TYR A 173 -21.61 0.93 7.40
C TYR A 173 -20.43 0.96 8.37
N VAL A 174 -19.99 2.14 8.78
CA VAL A 174 -18.95 2.28 9.80
C VAL A 174 -19.45 1.67 11.11
N GLU A 175 -20.62 2.07 11.57
CA GLU A 175 -21.19 1.63 12.86
C GLU A 175 -21.56 0.16 12.84
N MET A 176 -22.32 -0.25 11.81
CA MET A 176 -22.88 -1.58 11.83
C MET A 176 -21.90 -2.63 11.30
N LYS A 177 -21.04 -2.33 10.31
CA LYS A 177 -20.12 -3.31 9.68
C LYS A 177 -18.66 -3.10 10.06
N ASN A 178 -18.29 -2.02 10.75
CA ASN A 178 -16.89 -1.61 10.88
C ASN A 178 -16.19 -1.49 9.51
N ASN A 179 -16.93 -0.99 8.51
CA ASN A 179 -16.45 -0.83 7.14
C ASN A 179 -16.42 0.66 6.75
N PRO A 180 -15.25 1.33 6.83
CA PRO A 180 -15.12 2.74 6.48
C PRO A 180 -15.00 3.02 4.99
N ASN A 181 -14.98 1.99 4.13
CA ASN A 181 -14.74 2.15 2.69
C ASN A 181 -16.02 2.34 1.86
N GLN A 182 -17.15 2.57 2.51
CA GLN A 182 -18.37 2.97 1.81
C GLN A 182 -18.43 4.49 1.81
N ILE A 183 -18.30 5.07 0.62
CA ILE A 183 -18.24 6.51 0.44
C ILE A 183 -19.39 6.93 -0.46
N CYS A 184 -19.99 8.08 -0.14
CA CYS A 184 -20.97 8.72 -0.99
C CYS A 184 -20.51 10.11 -1.41
N TRP A 185 -20.89 10.48 -2.63
CA TRP A 185 -20.66 11.78 -3.22
C TRP A 185 -22.00 12.38 -3.62
N LEU A 186 -22.11 13.69 -3.44
CA LEU A 186 -23.12 14.53 -4.05
C LEU A 186 -22.39 15.57 -4.89
N LEU A 187 -22.70 15.59 -6.18
CA LEU A 187 -22.12 16.50 -7.15
C LEU A 187 -23.20 17.42 -7.71
N GLU A 188 -22.84 18.67 -7.97
CA GLU A 188 -23.71 19.65 -8.64
C GLU A 188 -23.14 19.96 -10.03
N LYS A 189 -24.00 19.99 -11.05
CA LYS A 189 -23.64 20.47 -12.39
C LYS A 189 -23.52 21.99 -12.37
N VAL A 190 -22.29 22.48 -12.51
CA VAL A 190 -21.97 23.91 -12.51
C VAL A 190 -21.46 24.39 -13.86
N SER A 191 -21.68 25.67 -14.15
CA SER A 191 -21.12 26.34 -15.33
C SER A 191 -19.68 26.78 -15.06
N ARG A 192 -18.80 26.64 -16.05
CA ARG A 192 -17.39 27.04 -16.03
C ARG A 192 -17.14 28.09 -17.11
N SER A 193 -16.45 29.17 -16.75
CA SER A 193 -15.99 30.18 -17.72
C SER A 193 -14.58 29.86 -18.20
N SER A 194 -14.32 30.04 -19.50
CA SER A 194 -13.00 29.87 -20.14
C SER A 194 -11.90 30.80 -19.61
N ASN A 195 -12.26 31.88 -18.90
CA ASN A 195 -11.33 32.78 -18.21
C ASN A 195 -11.31 32.52 -16.69
N THR A 196 -10.49 31.59 -16.24
CA THR A 196 -10.30 31.34 -14.80
C THR A 196 -9.23 32.28 -14.22
N PRO A 197 -9.52 33.03 -13.14
CA PRO A 197 -8.47 33.74 -12.42
C PRO A 197 -7.47 32.73 -11.85
N ASN A 198 -6.18 32.88 -12.17
CA ASN A 198 -5.08 32.01 -11.73
C ASN A 198 -5.06 30.56 -12.29
N GLY A 199 -5.88 30.24 -13.32
CA GLY A 199 -5.80 28.95 -14.03
C GLY A 199 -6.49 27.76 -13.34
N PHE A 200 -7.30 27.98 -12.30
CA PHE A 200 -8.05 26.91 -11.60
C PHE A 200 -9.55 27.02 -11.86
N CYS A 201 -10.24 25.89 -12.07
CA CYS A 201 -11.68 25.89 -12.37
C CYS A 201 -12.55 26.14 -11.12
N THR A 202 -12.07 25.81 -9.92
CA THR A 202 -12.79 26.03 -8.65
C THR A 202 -11.85 26.48 -7.52
N PHE A 203 -12.43 27.07 -6.46
CA PHE A 203 -11.66 27.45 -5.26
C PHE A 203 -11.12 26.23 -4.52
N GLN A 204 -11.88 25.12 -4.47
CA GLN A 204 -11.41 23.84 -3.94
C GLN A 204 -10.16 23.34 -4.69
N GLN A 205 -10.15 23.39 -6.02
CA GLN A 205 -8.96 23.02 -6.80
C GLN A 205 -7.77 23.92 -6.52
N PHE A 206 -7.98 25.23 -6.33
CA PHE A 206 -6.92 26.13 -5.90
C PHE A 206 -6.37 25.71 -4.53
N LEU A 207 -7.24 25.41 -3.56
CA LEU A 207 -6.81 24.93 -2.24
C LEU A 207 -6.01 23.64 -2.37
N ASP A 208 -6.52 22.60 -3.01
CA ASP A 208 -5.87 21.29 -3.05
C ASP A 208 -4.57 21.27 -3.88
N ASN A 209 -4.46 22.10 -4.93
CA ASN A 209 -3.30 22.08 -5.82
C ASN A 209 -2.26 23.15 -5.51
N GLN A 210 -2.60 24.21 -4.77
CA GLN A 210 -1.66 25.30 -4.42
C GLN A 210 -1.44 25.43 -2.91
N GLN A 211 -2.50 25.68 -2.14
CA GLN A 211 -2.37 26.05 -0.73
C GLN A 211 -2.18 24.84 0.20
N TYR A 212 -2.96 23.79 -0.01
CA TYR A 212 -3.09 22.58 0.80
C TYR A 212 -2.84 21.32 -0.03
N THR A 213 -1.72 21.32 -0.75
CA THR A 213 -1.19 20.07 -1.31
C THR A 213 -0.89 19.08 -0.17
N SER A 214 -1.01 17.77 -0.40
CA SER A 214 -0.75 16.75 0.64
C SER A 214 0.62 16.95 1.31
N ARG A 215 1.63 17.41 0.57
CA ARG A 215 2.95 17.74 1.11
C ARG A 215 2.98 19.04 1.91
N GLY A 216 2.28 20.07 1.45
CA GLY A 216 2.12 21.33 2.18
C GLY A 216 1.49 21.10 3.55
N ILE A 217 0.46 20.25 3.60
CA ILE A 217 -0.23 19.85 4.84
C ILE A 217 0.73 19.23 5.86
N LEU A 218 1.54 18.25 5.45
CA LEU A 218 2.51 17.61 6.34
C LEU A 218 3.61 18.57 6.83
N ARG A 219 3.96 19.59 6.01
CA ARG A 219 4.88 20.66 6.43
C ARG A 219 4.25 21.56 7.49
N TYR A 220 3.00 21.96 7.30
CA TYR A 220 2.24 22.72 8.29
C TYR A 220 2.14 21.96 9.60
N GLU A 221 1.83 20.66 9.55
CA GLU A 221 1.80 19.80 10.73
C GLU A 221 3.14 19.74 11.47
N LYS A 222 4.24 19.62 10.74
CA LYS A 222 5.57 19.62 11.38
C LYS A 222 5.89 20.96 12.06
N MET A 223 5.40 22.08 11.52
CA MET A 223 5.59 23.41 12.10
C MET A 223 4.68 23.64 13.33
N PHE A 224 3.38 23.35 13.19
CA PHE A 224 2.36 23.74 14.16
C PHE A 224 2.04 22.66 15.19
N GLY A 225 2.45 21.41 14.92
CA GLY A 225 2.29 20.26 15.80
C GLY A 225 1.38 19.18 15.20
N ALA A 226 1.60 17.94 15.64
CA ALA A 226 0.85 16.78 15.17
C ALA A 226 -0.67 16.99 15.26
N GLY A 227 -1.38 16.82 14.14
CA GLY A 227 -2.81 17.05 14.03
C GLY A 227 -3.23 18.46 13.60
N TYR A 228 -2.32 19.42 13.46
CA TYR A 228 -2.67 20.83 13.29
C TYR A 228 -2.01 21.46 12.06
N VAL A 229 -2.79 22.25 11.32
CA VAL A 229 -2.32 22.99 10.13
C VAL A 229 -2.37 24.50 10.31
N SER A 230 -2.68 24.96 11.52
CA SER A 230 -2.74 26.37 11.90
C SER A 230 -1.91 26.65 13.16
N THR A 231 -1.38 27.87 13.22
CA THR A 231 -0.52 28.40 14.30
C THR A 231 -1.11 28.15 15.69
N GLY A 232 -0.30 27.94 16.72
CA GLY A 232 -0.72 27.72 18.11
C GLY A 232 -1.07 26.26 18.45
N GLY A 233 -1.35 25.43 17.44
CA GLY A 233 -1.53 23.98 17.56
C GLY A 233 -2.37 23.53 18.76
N PRO A 234 -1.94 22.49 19.50
CA PRO A 234 -2.74 21.92 20.60
C PRO A 234 -2.95 22.89 21.77
N SER A 235 -2.00 23.80 22.03
CA SER A 235 -2.12 24.76 23.14
C SER A 235 -3.27 25.74 22.93
N THR A 236 -3.40 26.31 21.74
CA THR A 236 -4.48 27.25 21.43
C THR A 236 -5.82 26.52 21.29
N THR A 237 -5.83 25.32 20.70
CA THR A 237 -7.03 24.48 20.69
C THR A 237 -7.54 24.22 22.11
N LYS A 238 -6.66 23.84 23.04
CA LYS A 238 -7.05 23.65 24.44
C LYS A 238 -7.66 24.91 25.05
N GLU A 239 -7.02 26.07 24.88
CA GLU A 239 -7.53 27.35 25.39
C GLU A 239 -8.95 27.65 24.87
N PHE A 240 -9.16 27.55 23.55
CA PHE A 240 -10.47 27.86 22.96
C PHE A 240 -11.54 26.85 23.37
N VAL A 241 -11.21 25.56 23.36
CA VAL A 241 -12.17 24.51 23.74
C VAL A 241 -12.54 24.60 25.22
N ASP A 242 -11.62 24.99 26.10
CA ASP A 242 -11.92 25.20 27.53
C ASP A 242 -13.01 26.28 27.75
N LEU A 243 -13.11 27.30 26.87
CA LEU A 243 -14.17 28.33 26.92
C LEU A 243 -15.56 27.78 26.59
N LEU A 244 -15.64 26.71 25.80
CA LEU A 244 -16.91 26.12 25.38
C LEU A 244 -17.60 25.38 26.53
N ASN A 245 -16.83 24.90 27.52
CA ASN A 245 -17.31 24.09 28.65
C ASN A 245 -18.13 22.87 28.17
N LEU A 246 -17.57 22.14 27.19
CA LEU A 246 -18.20 20.98 26.55
C LEU A 246 -18.62 19.92 27.57
N LYS A 247 -19.70 19.21 27.26
CA LYS A 247 -20.26 18.12 28.06
C LYS A 247 -20.31 16.83 27.23
N PRO A 248 -20.08 15.66 27.84
CA PRO A 248 -20.21 14.38 27.14
C PRO A 248 -21.56 14.24 26.42
N GLY A 249 -21.52 13.69 25.21
CA GLY A 249 -22.70 13.47 24.35
C GLY A 249 -23.21 14.70 23.59
N GLN A 250 -22.60 15.89 23.76
CA GLN A 250 -22.93 17.04 22.92
C GLN A 250 -22.45 16.83 21.49
N LYS A 251 -23.18 17.42 20.53
CA LYS A 251 -22.82 17.43 19.10
C LYS A 251 -22.13 18.74 18.74
N VAL A 252 -20.92 18.61 18.18
CA VAL A 252 -20.08 19.72 17.74
C VAL A 252 -19.93 19.67 16.23
N LEU A 253 -20.14 20.80 15.56
CA LEU A 253 -19.74 21.00 14.16
C LEU A 253 -18.46 21.82 14.14
N ASP A 254 -17.38 21.27 13.58
CA ASP A 254 -16.16 22.01 13.28
C ASP A 254 -16.17 22.44 11.80
N VAL A 255 -16.07 23.74 11.53
CA VAL A 255 -16.04 24.29 10.17
C VAL A 255 -14.62 24.74 9.84
N GLY A 256 -14.02 24.07 8.87
CA GLY A 256 -12.59 24.16 8.55
C GLY A 256 -11.74 23.27 9.43
N CYS A 257 -12.13 22.00 9.58
CA CYS A 257 -11.51 21.08 10.53
C CYS A 257 -10.05 20.70 10.19
N GLY A 258 -9.60 20.96 8.95
CA GLY A 258 -8.27 20.58 8.48
C GLY A 258 -8.03 19.08 8.61
N ILE A 259 -6.92 18.68 9.24
CA ILE A 259 -6.53 17.27 9.44
C ILE A 259 -7.04 16.65 10.76
N GLY A 260 -7.98 17.31 11.44
CA GLY A 260 -8.78 16.70 12.51
C GLY A 260 -8.25 16.85 13.94
N GLY A 261 -7.12 17.53 14.17
CA GLY A 261 -6.49 17.61 15.50
C GLY A 261 -7.40 18.20 16.59
N GLY A 262 -8.18 19.23 16.25
CA GLY A 262 -9.18 19.83 17.14
C GLY A 262 -10.31 18.85 17.48
N ASP A 263 -10.82 18.16 16.48
CA ASP A 263 -11.93 17.22 16.62
C ASP A 263 -11.56 16.02 17.50
N PHE A 264 -10.39 15.43 17.25
CA PHE A 264 -9.89 14.33 18.07
C PHE A 264 -9.66 14.76 19.52
N TYR A 265 -9.15 15.98 19.74
CA TYR A 265 -8.97 16.53 21.07
C TYR A 265 -10.31 16.70 21.80
N MET A 266 -11.31 17.31 21.13
CA MET A 266 -12.64 17.52 21.70
C MET A 266 -13.31 16.18 22.06
N ALA A 267 -13.33 15.23 21.12
CA ALA A 267 -13.94 13.92 21.32
C ALA A 267 -13.27 13.12 22.45
N LYS A 268 -11.92 13.03 22.47
CA LYS A 268 -11.20 12.27 23.50
C LYS A 268 -11.31 12.88 24.89
N THR A 269 -11.26 14.21 24.97
CA THR A 269 -11.17 14.91 26.26
C THR A 269 -12.54 15.11 26.90
N PHE A 270 -13.57 15.37 26.09
CA PHE A 270 -14.90 15.74 26.58
C PHE A 270 -15.98 14.70 26.27
N GLY A 271 -15.70 13.68 25.45
CA GLY A 271 -16.68 12.66 25.09
C GLY A 271 -17.81 13.20 24.21
N VAL A 272 -17.53 14.22 23.39
CA VAL A 272 -18.47 14.79 22.42
C VAL A 272 -18.46 14.05 21.09
N GLU A 273 -19.54 14.18 20.34
CA GLU A 273 -19.63 13.78 18.93
C GLU A 273 -19.24 14.98 18.06
N VAL A 274 -18.30 14.78 17.14
CA VAL A 274 -17.78 15.86 16.30
C VAL A 274 -17.98 15.54 14.82
N LEU A 275 -18.55 16.49 14.09
CA LEU A 275 -18.58 16.50 12.64
C LEU A 275 -17.62 17.58 12.14
N GLY A 276 -16.49 17.19 11.58
CA GLY A 276 -15.55 18.09 10.93
C GLY A 276 -15.92 18.30 9.46
N LEU A 277 -16.05 19.56 9.05
CA LEU A 277 -16.33 19.97 7.69
C LEU A 277 -15.11 20.72 7.14
N ASP A 278 -14.63 20.37 5.96
CA ASP A 278 -13.61 21.18 5.27
C ASP A 278 -13.88 21.20 3.76
N LEU A 279 -13.38 22.24 3.08
CA LEU A 279 -13.49 22.33 1.63
C LEU A 279 -12.37 21.54 0.93
N SER A 280 -11.20 21.41 1.55
CA SER A 280 -10.05 20.70 0.95
C SER A 280 -10.23 19.19 1.01
N ASP A 281 -10.17 18.54 -0.16
CA ASP A 281 -10.25 17.09 -0.27
C ASP A 281 -9.03 16.44 0.41
N ASN A 282 -7.84 17.02 0.20
CA ASN A 282 -6.59 16.52 0.76
C ASN A 282 -6.56 16.53 2.30
N MET A 283 -7.12 17.59 2.92
CA MET A 283 -7.18 17.72 4.38
C MET A 283 -8.09 16.65 4.99
N VAL A 284 -9.29 16.51 4.42
CA VAL A 284 -10.30 15.57 4.91
C VAL A 284 -9.86 14.13 4.72
N ASP A 285 -9.19 13.80 3.62
CA ASP A 285 -8.64 12.45 3.41
C ASP A 285 -7.67 12.06 4.54
N ILE A 286 -6.74 12.97 4.90
CA ILE A 286 -5.81 12.74 6.00
C ILE A 286 -6.56 12.64 7.35
N ALA A 287 -7.57 13.47 7.58
CA ALA A 287 -8.39 13.42 8.79
C ALA A 287 -9.15 12.09 8.91
N MET A 288 -9.75 11.63 7.80
CA MET A 288 -10.47 10.37 7.70
C MET A 288 -9.56 9.15 7.91
N GLU A 289 -8.33 9.15 7.40
CA GLU A 289 -7.33 8.12 7.66
C GLU A 289 -6.96 8.05 9.15
N ARG A 290 -6.78 9.21 9.78
CA ARG A 290 -6.44 9.31 11.21
C ARG A 290 -7.57 8.86 12.12
N ALA A 291 -8.82 9.20 11.78
CA ALA A 291 -9.98 8.73 12.53
C ALA A 291 -10.01 7.19 12.63
N ILE A 292 -9.62 6.49 11.55
CA ILE A 292 -9.50 5.03 11.52
C ILE A 292 -8.35 4.57 12.43
N ALA A 293 -7.18 5.20 12.33
CA ALA A 293 -6.01 4.84 13.13
C ALA A 293 -6.27 5.03 14.65
N GLU A 294 -6.98 6.10 15.00
CA GLU A 294 -7.35 6.47 16.37
C GLU A 294 -8.54 5.69 16.92
N LYS A 295 -9.32 5.00 16.05
CA LYS A 295 -10.52 4.23 16.40
C LYS A 295 -11.57 5.06 17.15
N LEU A 296 -11.84 6.27 16.67
CA LEU A 296 -12.82 7.18 17.25
C LEU A 296 -14.07 7.27 16.34
N PRO A 297 -15.10 6.44 16.57
CA PRO A 297 -16.32 6.50 15.76
C PRO A 297 -17.15 7.77 16.02
N SER A 298 -16.88 8.49 17.11
CA SER A 298 -17.55 9.74 17.47
C SER A 298 -17.02 10.97 16.72
N VAL A 299 -16.05 10.79 15.81
CA VAL A 299 -15.52 11.87 14.97
C VAL A 299 -15.72 11.50 13.51
N LEU A 300 -16.47 12.33 12.80
CA LEU A 300 -16.80 12.19 11.39
C LEU A 300 -16.27 13.37 10.60
N PHE A 301 -15.95 13.13 9.34
CA PHE A 301 -15.48 14.17 8.43
C PHE A 301 -16.31 14.20 7.15
N GLU A 302 -16.60 15.39 6.63
CA GLU A 302 -17.25 15.63 5.35
C GLU A 302 -16.44 16.66 4.55
N VAL A 303 -16.19 16.39 3.26
CA VAL A 303 -15.77 17.44 2.33
C VAL A 303 -17.02 18.18 1.89
N ALA A 304 -17.15 19.46 2.22
CA ALA A 304 -18.24 20.29 1.72
C ALA A 304 -17.93 21.79 1.82
N ASP A 305 -18.56 22.57 0.95
CA ASP A 305 -18.62 24.02 1.09
C ASP A 305 -19.61 24.40 2.19
N ALA A 306 -19.08 24.96 3.29
CA ALA A 306 -19.88 25.38 4.44
C ALA A 306 -20.98 26.39 4.06
N THR A 307 -20.83 27.18 3.00
CA THR A 307 -21.83 28.15 2.53
C THR A 307 -23.01 27.50 1.82
N LYS A 308 -22.79 26.31 1.24
CA LYS A 308 -23.81 25.56 0.47
C LYS A 308 -24.44 24.43 1.28
N ARG A 309 -23.66 23.74 2.12
CA ARG A 309 -24.08 22.55 2.87
C ARG A 309 -25.19 22.85 3.89
N ALA A 310 -26.38 22.27 3.74
CA ALA A 310 -27.49 22.47 4.68
C ALA A 310 -27.56 21.38 5.75
N PHE A 311 -27.91 21.77 6.99
CA PHE A 311 -28.27 20.87 8.09
C PHE A 311 -29.67 21.22 8.60
N SER A 312 -30.33 20.25 9.23
CA SER A 312 -31.61 20.48 9.91
C SER A 312 -31.45 21.51 11.03
N GLU A 313 -32.51 22.28 11.30
CA GLU A 313 -32.50 23.26 12.39
C GLU A 313 -32.24 22.58 13.75
N GLY A 314 -31.45 23.21 14.61
CA GLY A 314 -31.16 22.69 15.95
C GLY A 314 -30.37 21.38 16.00
N SER A 315 -29.54 21.09 14.99
CA SER A 315 -28.75 19.85 14.92
C SER A 315 -27.58 19.80 15.90
N PHE A 316 -26.97 20.93 16.23
CA PHE A 316 -25.70 20.99 16.99
C PHE A 316 -25.85 21.74 18.31
N ASP A 317 -25.07 21.32 19.31
CA ASP A 317 -24.94 22.02 20.59
C ASP A 317 -23.88 23.12 20.51
N VAL A 318 -22.83 22.90 19.72
CA VAL A 318 -21.72 23.85 19.51
C VAL A 318 -21.29 23.87 18.05
N ILE A 319 -21.00 25.07 17.55
CA ILE A 319 -20.26 25.26 16.30
C ILE A 319 -18.90 25.87 16.67
N TYR A 320 -17.85 25.23 16.19
CA TYR A 320 -16.46 25.63 16.33
C TYR A 320 -15.88 25.91 14.94
N SER A 321 -15.02 26.91 14.81
CA SER A 321 -14.27 27.14 13.58
C SER A 321 -12.97 27.84 13.90
N ARG A 322 -11.91 27.46 13.20
CA ARG A 322 -10.58 27.99 13.45
C ARG A 322 -9.92 28.39 12.14
N ASP A 323 -9.61 29.68 12.02
CA ASP A 323 -8.78 30.28 10.97
C ASP A 323 -9.25 29.92 9.55
N THR A 324 -10.58 29.91 9.35
CA THR A 324 -11.23 29.42 8.11
C THR A 324 -12.19 30.43 7.48
N ILE A 325 -12.93 31.20 8.30
CA ILE A 325 -14.01 32.07 7.82
C ILE A 325 -13.49 33.29 7.02
N LEU A 326 -12.18 33.60 7.10
CA LEU A 326 -11.54 34.64 6.31
C LEU A 326 -11.66 34.43 4.80
N HIS A 327 -11.96 33.21 4.35
CA HIS A 327 -12.17 32.89 2.93
C HIS A 327 -13.61 33.15 2.45
N ILE A 328 -14.55 33.42 3.36
CA ILE A 328 -15.96 33.57 3.04
C ILE A 328 -16.32 35.06 2.92
N ASP A 329 -16.91 35.45 1.80
CA ASP A 329 -17.30 36.84 1.55
C ASP A 329 -18.53 37.23 2.38
N ASP A 330 -19.67 36.55 2.17
CA ASP A 330 -20.92 36.80 2.90
C ASP A 330 -20.94 36.13 4.28
N LYS A 331 -20.23 36.75 5.22
CA LYS A 331 -20.16 36.29 6.62
C LYS A 331 -21.51 36.31 7.32
N LEU A 332 -22.36 37.30 7.03
CA LEU A 332 -23.66 37.43 7.69
C LEU A 332 -24.59 36.26 7.30
N ALA A 333 -24.63 35.89 6.03
CA ALA A 333 -25.40 34.72 5.59
C ALA A 333 -24.87 33.43 6.22
N LEU A 334 -23.54 33.25 6.30
CA LEU A 334 -22.93 32.10 6.97
C LEU A 334 -23.34 32.03 8.45
N PHE A 335 -23.23 33.13 9.19
CA PHE A 335 -23.60 33.16 10.62
C PHE A 335 -25.10 32.95 10.86
N LYS A 336 -25.97 33.42 9.96
CA LYS A 336 -27.41 33.11 10.04
C LYS A 336 -27.69 31.61 9.91
N ARG A 337 -26.92 30.90 9.09
CA ARG A 337 -27.00 29.44 8.96
C ARG A 337 -26.45 28.74 10.20
N PHE A 338 -25.32 29.19 10.73
CA PHE A 338 -24.81 28.69 12.01
C PHE A 338 -25.83 28.86 13.14
N HIS A 339 -26.50 30.01 13.18
CA HIS A 339 -27.56 30.28 14.16
C HIS A 339 -28.72 29.29 14.02
N SER A 340 -29.19 28.98 12.80
CA SER A 340 -30.30 28.04 12.62
C SER A 340 -29.92 26.58 12.93
N TRP A 341 -28.66 26.19 12.69
CA TRP A 341 -28.18 24.84 12.98
C TRP A 341 -27.93 24.57 14.46
N LEU A 342 -27.79 25.62 15.27
CA LEU A 342 -27.60 25.50 16.71
C LEU A 342 -28.94 25.29 17.42
N LYS A 343 -28.92 24.41 18.43
CA LYS A 343 -30.02 24.27 19.38
C LYS A 343 -30.21 25.56 20.18
N PRO A 344 -31.41 25.82 20.74
CA PRO A 344 -31.58 26.88 21.73
C PRO A 344 -30.56 26.75 22.88
N GLY A 345 -29.79 27.81 23.12
CA GLY A 345 -28.70 27.81 24.12
C GLY A 345 -27.36 27.27 23.61
N GLY A 346 -27.28 26.88 22.34
CA GLY A 346 -26.04 26.45 21.70
C GLY A 346 -25.00 27.59 21.57
N LYS A 347 -23.74 27.22 21.35
CA LYS A 347 -22.62 28.17 21.34
C LYS A 347 -21.90 28.20 19.99
N LEU A 348 -21.45 29.38 19.60
CA LEU A 348 -20.54 29.59 18.49
C LEU A 348 -19.19 30.10 19.05
N LEU A 349 -18.09 29.47 18.64
CA LEU A 349 -16.74 29.97 18.88
C LEU A 349 -15.96 29.95 17.58
N ILE A 350 -15.42 31.10 17.21
CA ILE A 350 -14.55 31.22 16.04
C ILE A 350 -13.23 31.90 16.42
N SER A 351 -12.14 31.51 15.76
CA SER A 351 -10.95 32.35 15.62
C SER A 351 -10.67 32.61 14.16
N ASP A 352 -10.14 33.78 13.83
CA ASP A 352 -9.87 34.13 12.44
C ASP A 352 -8.80 35.21 12.32
N TYR A 353 -8.20 35.33 11.13
CA TYR A 353 -7.37 36.49 10.82
C TYR A 353 -8.26 37.70 10.56
N CYS A 354 -7.99 38.77 11.29
CA CYS A 354 -8.66 40.06 11.16
C CYS A 354 -7.71 41.10 10.58
N CYS A 355 -8.23 42.29 10.28
CA CYS A 355 -7.44 43.43 9.84
C CYS A 355 -7.58 44.62 10.79
N GLY A 356 -6.62 45.55 10.73
CA GLY A 356 -6.80 46.90 11.26
C GLY A 356 -7.70 47.77 10.38
N GLU A 357 -8.06 48.94 10.89
CA GLU A 357 -8.78 49.96 10.13
C GLU A 357 -8.01 50.40 8.87
N LYS A 358 -8.74 50.76 7.82
CA LYS A 358 -8.16 51.28 6.58
C LYS A 358 -7.66 52.73 6.76
N PRO A 359 -6.69 53.20 5.94
CA PRO A 359 -6.09 52.52 4.80
C PRO A 359 -5.01 51.50 5.20
N TRP A 360 -4.91 50.43 4.41
CA TRP A 360 -3.85 49.43 4.58
C TRP A 360 -2.57 49.84 3.87
N THR A 361 -1.44 49.25 4.27
CA THR A 361 -0.20 49.39 3.49
C THR A 361 -0.34 48.66 2.17
N PRO A 362 0.31 49.12 1.07
CA PRO A 362 0.27 48.43 -0.22
C PRO A 362 0.74 46.97 -0.15
N VAL A 363 1.68 46.66 0.74
CA VAL A 363 2.19 45.30 0.96
C VAL A 363 1.12 44.40 1.57
N PHE A 364 0.41 44.89 2.60
CA PHE A 364 -0.67 44.12 3.22
C PHE A 364 -1.85 43.94 2.27
N GLU A 365 -2.21 44.98 1.51
CA GLU A 365 -3.27 44.90 0.51
C GLU A 365 -2.94 43.88 -0.60
N ALA A 366 -1.69 43.86 -1.08
CA ALA A 366 -1.22 42.84 -2.01
C ALA A 366 -1.26 41.42 -1.41
N TYR A 367 -0.86 41.25 -0.15
CA TYR A 367 -0.91 39.97 0.56
C TYR A 367 -2.35 39.43 0.70
N VAL A 368 -3.28 40.28 1.13
CA VAL A 368 -4.71 39.94 1.26
C VAL A 368 -5.28 39.53 -0.11
N LYS A 369 -4.98 40.30 -1.15
CA LYS A 369 -5.40 39.99 -2.53
C LYS A 369 -4.81 38.67 -3.04
N GLN A 370 -3.52 38.43 -2.82
CA GLN A 370 -2.85 37.20 -3.24
C GLN A 370 -3.44 35.96 -2.58
N ARG A 371 -3.85 36.06 -1.31
CA ARG A 371 -4.44 34.97 -0.55
C ARG A 371 -5.95 34.79 -0.76
N GLY A 372 -6.60 35.73 -1.44
CA GLY A 372 -8.05 35.74 -1.59
C GLY A 372 -8.78 35.91 -0.24
N TYR A 373 -8.18 36.63 0.71
CA TYR A 373 -8.77 36.83 2.03
C TYR A 373 -9.81 37.96 2.00
N VAL A 374 -10.89 37.76 2.75
CA VAL A 374 -11.92 38.76 3.04
C VAL A 374 -11.85 39.09 4.53
N LEU A 375 -11.00 40.07 4.86
CA LEU A 375 -10.72 40.43 6.25
C LEU A 375 -11.63 41.57 6.75
N TYR A 376 -12.03 41.47 8.01
CA TYR A 376 -12.76 42.51 8.75
C TYR A 376 -12.10 42.74 10.12
N THR A 377 -12.46 43.85 10.78
CA THR A 377 -12.02 44.09 12.16
C THR A 377 -12.76 43.17 13.14
N PRO A 378 -12.21 42.85 14.32
CA PRO A 378 -12.91 42.03 15.32
C PRO A 378 -14.28 42.59 15.69
N SER A 379 -14.40 43.92 15.79
CA SER A 379 -15.67 44.61 16.05
C SER A 379 -16.71 44.40 14.95
N GLN A 380 -16.29 44.34 13.68
CA GLN A 380 -17.19 44.05 12.56
C GLN A 380 -17.67 42.60 12.56
N TYR A 381 -16.78 41.64 12.83
CA TYR A 381 -17.18 40.24 13.06
C TYR A 381 -18.23 40.14 14.17
N GLY A 382 -18.00 40.83 15.30
CA GLY A 382 -18.96 40.89 16.42
C GLY A 382 -20.34 41.38 16.00
N LYS A 383 -20.41 42.42 15.14
CA LYS A 383 -21.67 42.93 14.59
C LYS A 383 -22.37 41.92 13.69
N PHE A 384 -21.67 41.28 12.76
CA PHE A 384 -22.28 40.26 11.90
C PHE A 384 -22.87 39.09 12.70
N ILE A 385 -22.19 38.67 13.76
CA ILE A 385 -22.67 37.60 14.65
C ILE A 385 -23.91 38.06 15.43
N GLN A 386 -23.93 39.30 15.95
CA GLN A 386 -25.12 39.86 16.62
C GLN A 386 -26.31 39.98 15.67
N GLU A 387 -26.09 40.52 14.46
CA GLU A 387 -27.12 40.68 13.42
C GLU A 387 -27.66 39.33 12.91
N ALA A 388 -26.88 38.26 12.99
CA ALA A 388 -27.34 36.91 12.68
C ALA A 388 -28.31 36.32 13.73
N GLY A 389 -28.41 36.93 14.92
CA GLY A 389 -29.34 36.52 15.98
C GLY A 389 -28.67 36.06 17.28
N PHE A 390 -27.34 35.98 17.33
CA PHE A 390 -26.63 35.56 18.54
C PHE A 390 -26.67 36.61 19.64
N CYS A 391 -26.84 36.15 20.88
CA CYS A 391 -26.74 36.98 22.09
C CYS A 391 -25.40 36.74 22.82
N ASN A 392 -25.02 37.66 23.72
CA ASN A 392 -23.78 37.57 24.51
C ASN A 392 -22.48 37.50 23.68
N VAL A 393 -22.46 38.16 22.53
CA VAL A 393 -21.31 38.16 21.62
C VAL A 393 -20.10 38.85 22.25
N ARG A 394 -18.96 38.15 22.23
CA ARG A 394 -17.65 38.67 22.64
C ARG A 394 -16.73 38.64 21.43
N ALA A 395 -16.17 39.80 21.08
CA ALA A 395 -15.17 39.94 20.04
C ALA A 395 -13.90 40.50 20.68
N GLU A 396 -12.80 39.75 20.58
CA GLU A 396 -11.54 40.07 21.25
C GLU A 396 -10.42 40.18 20.23
N ASP A 397 -9.62 41.24 20.33
CA ASP A 397 -8.36 41.34 19.60
C ASP A 397 -7.29 40.55 20.34
N ARG A 398 -6.72 39.55 19.67
CA ARG A 398 -5.72 38.63 20.21
C ARG A 398 -4.35 38.83 19.56
N THR A 399 -4.10 39.98 18.91
CA THR A 399 -2.88 40.26 18.13
C THR A 399 -1.61 40.06 18.95
N ASP A 400 -1.54 40.57 20.20
CA ASP A 400 -0.34 40.42 21.03
C ASP A 400 -0.03 38.95 21.36
N GLN A 401 -1.06 38.17 21.68
CA GLN A 401 -0.93 36.74 21.93
C GLN A 401 -0.51 36.00 20.65
N PHE A 402 -1.10 36.34 19.51
CA PHE A 402 -0.77 35.75 18.22
C PHE A 402 0.68 36.01 17.82
N ILE A 403 1.19 37.23 18.02
CA ILE A 403 2.61 37.58 17.82
C ILE A 403 3.50 36.70 18.69
N GLN A 404 3.14 36.48 19.96
CA GLN A 404 3.93 35.64 20.87
C GLN A 404 3.94 34.17 20.42
N VAL A 405 2.80 33.65 19.95
CA VAL A 405 2.68 32.30 19.39
C VAL A 405 3.59 32.15 18.17
N ILE A 406 3.48 33.06 17.18
CA ILE A 406 4.31 32.99 15.96
C ILE A 406 5.80 33.09 16.29
N LYS A 407 6.21 33.95 17.24
CA LYS A 407 7.62 34.03 17.66
C LYS A 407 8.12 32.71 18.24
N THR A 408 7.28 32.04 19.03
CA THR A 408 7.61 30.74 19.63
C THR A 408 7.71 29.65 18.57
N GLU A 409 6.80 29.65 17.59
CA GLU A 409 6.81 28.71 16.47
C GLU A 409 7.99 28.95 15.54
N LEU A 410 8.35 30.21 15.28
CA LEU A 410 9.54 30.57 14.51
C LEU A 410 10.80 30.03 15.19
N GLN A 411 10.96 30.24 16.50
CA GLN A 411 12.10 29.69 17.24
C GLN A 411 12.17 28.15 17.16
N ARG A 412 11.03 27.48 17.28
CA ARG A 412 10.96 26.01 17.14
C ARG A 412 11.34 25.58 15.72
N ALA A 413 10.77 26.24 14.71
CA ALA A 413 11.03 25.96 13.30
C ALA A 413 12.50 26.23 12.94
N GLU A 414 13.11 27.27 13.51
CA GLU A 414 14.54 27.56 13.37
C GLU A 414 15.41 26.49 14.04
N ALA A 415 15.00 25.99 15.21
CA ALA A 415 15.73 24.92 15.91
C ALA A 415 15.69 23.58 15.16
N ILE A 416 14.59 23.28 14.48
CA ILE A 416 14.48 22.11 13.60
C ILE A 416 14.78 22.45 12.15
N LYS A 417 15.32 23.64 11.83
CA LYS A 417 15.46 24.12 10.44
C LYS A 417 16.24 23.15 9.58
N ASP A 418 17.36 22.67 10.08
CA ASP A 418 18.19 21.72 9.36
C ASP A 418 17.43 20.40 9.19
N GLU A 419 16.80 19.85 10.23
CA GLU A 419 15.94 18.64 10.16
C GLU A 419 14.70 18.80 9.24
N PHE A 420 14.13 20.00 9.20
CA PHE A 420 12.94 20.38 8.43
C PHE A 420 13.27 20.53 6.96
N ILE A 421 14.42 21.13 6.66
CA ILE A 421 15.03 21.18 5.32
C ILE A 421 15.52 19.77 4.93
N GLU A 422 15.97 18.97 5.89
CA GLU A 422 16.46 17.60 5.75
C GLU A 422 15.35 16.54 5.56
N MET A 423 14.06 16.91 5.44
CA MET A 423 13.10 16.13 4.62
C MET A 423 13.42 16.31 3.12
N SER A 424 14.68 16.02 2.87
CA SER A 424 15.57 16.24 1.76
C SER A 424 15.74 14.89 1.05
N PRO A 425 16.38 14.86 -0.13
CA PRO A 425 16.96 13.65 -0.70
C PRO A 425 17.68 12.73 0.31
N SER A 426 18.14 13.24 1.48
CA SER A 426 18.65 12.46 2.61
C SER A 426 17.65 11.47 3.22
N PHE A 427 16.33 11.60 2.99
CA PHE A 427 15.36 10.59 3.40
C PHE A 427 15.55 9.27 2.64
N LEU A 428 15.99 9.30 1.37
CA LEU A 428 16.33 8.08 0.63
C LEU A 428 17.48 7.32 1.31
N HIS A 429 18.47 8.06 1.84
CA HIS A 429 19.55 7.51 2.65
C HIS A 429 19.06 7.03 4.02
N SER A 430 18.29 7.85 4.74
CA SER A 430 17.75 7.47 6.06
C SER A 430 16.88 6.23 5.99
N ASN A 431 16.06 6.09 4.94
CA ASN A 431 15.22 4.93 4.71
C ASN A 431 16.02 3.67 4.36
N SER A 432 17.18 3.81 3.71
CA SER A 432 18.06 2.68 3.39
C SER A 432 18.80 2.13 4.63
N THR A 433 18.98 2.93 5.68
CA THR A 433 19.58 2.48 6.96
C THR A 433 18.80 1.36 7.66
N SER A 434 17.55 1.12 7.28
CA SER A 434 16.77 -0.03 7.77
C SER A 434 17.43 -1.37 7.44
N HIS A 435 18.22 -1.43 6.37
CA HIS A 435 19.01 -2.59 5.98
C HIS A 435 20.46 -2.46 6.46
N ILE A 436 20.77 -3.13 7.56
CA ILE A 436 22.16 -3.20 8.06
C ILE A 436 22.99 -4.19 7.20
N TRP A 437 22.34 -5.19 6.61
CA TRP A 437 22.96 -6.26 5.83
C TRP A 437 22.59 -6.19 4.34
N PRO A 438 23.54 -6.05 3.38
CA PRO A 438 23.24 -5.84 1.96
C PRO A 438 22.35 -6.91 1.31
N PHE A 439 22.48 -8.17 1.72
CA PHE A 439 21.67 -9.24 1.11
C PHE A 439 20.18 -9.14 1.47
N SER A 440 19.83 -8.48 2.59
CA SER A 440 18.43 -8.20 2.90
C SER A 440 17.80 -7.24 1.88
N ALA A 441 18.57 -6.27 1.38
CA ALA A 441 18.14 -5.36 0.31
C ALA A 441 17.99 -6.07 -1.03
N VAL A 442 18.92 -6.99 -1.37
CA VAL A 442 18.76 -7.86 -2.55
C VAL A 442 17.47 -8.69 -2.45
N ALA A 443 17.20 -9.22 -1.27
CA ALA A 443 16.06 -10.09 -1.04
C ALA A 443 14.71 -9.37 -1.18
N GLU A 444 14.64 -8.06 -0.88
CA GLU A 444 13.47 -7.21 -1.19
C GLU A 444 13.20 -7.11 -2.70
N LEU A 445 14.26 -7.02 -3.52
CA LEU A 445 14.11 -6.98 -4.97
C LEU A 445 13.63 -8.32 -5.54
N VAL A 446 14.14 -9.43 -4.98
CA VAL A 446 13.67 -10.79 -5.32
C VAL A 446 12.21 -11.00 -4.88
N ASP A 447 11.80 -10.49 -3.71
CA ASP A 447 10.40 -10.53 -3.25
C ASP A 447 9.47 -9.85 -4.25
N ASN A 448 9.85 -8.67 -4.74
CA ASN A 448 9.04 -7.91 -5.68
C ASN A 448 8.80 -8.64 -7.00
N ALA A 449 9.77 -9.42 -7.48
CA ALA A 449 9.62 -10.24 -8.68
C ALA A 449 8.71 -11.46 -8.47
N LEU A 450 8.73 -12.04 -7.26
CA LEU A 450 7.87 -13.17 -6.90
C LEU A 450 6.42 -12.75 -6.60
N ASP A 451 6.22 -11.53 -6.10
CA ASP A 451 4.94 -11.07 -5.57
C ASP A 451 3.75 -11.26 -6.55
N PRO A 452 2.54 -11.54 -6.01
CA PRO A 452 1.31 -11.62 -6.80
C PRO A 452 1.12 -10.37 -7.66
N GLY A 453 0.94 -10.56 -8.97
CA GLY A 453 0.80 -9.49 -9.95
C GLY A 453 2.08 -9.10 -10.69
N VAL A 454 3.24 -9.64 -10.28
CA VAL A 454 4.44 -9.73 -11.13
C VAL A 454 4.64 -11.18 -11.54
N SER A 455 4.69 -12.08 -10.55
CA SER A 455 4.74 -13.55 -10.71
C SER A 455 5.80 -14.01 -11.72
N ALA A 456 7.00 -13.45 -11.60
CA ALA A 456 8.14 -13.84 -12.44
C ALA A 456 8.50 -15.31 -12.21
N LYS A 457 8.79 -16.02 -13.31
CA LYS A 457 9.30 -17.39 -13.25
C LYS A 457 10.80 -17.42 -12.97
N GLN A 458 11.51 -16.42 -13.48
CA GLN A 458 12.95 -16.28 -13.40
C GLN A 458 13.32 -14.84 -13.04
N ILE A 459 14.38 -14.72 -12.24
CA ILE A 459 15.08 -13.47 -11.98
C ILE A 459 16.58 -13.68 -12.13
N TRP A 460 17.23 -12.81 -12.91
CA TRP A 460 18.66 -12.76 -13.12
C TRP A 460 19.25 -11.61 -12.32
N ILE A 461 20.29 -11.91 -11.54
CA ILE A 461 21.03 -10.96 -10.72
C ILE A 461 22.48 -10.99 -11.21
N ASP A 462 22.96 -9.89 -11.76
CA ASP A 462 24.31 -9.78 -12.30
C ASP A 462 24.97 -8.44 -11.97
N VAL A 463 26.28 -8.36 -12.18
CA VAL A 463 27.03 -7.10 -12.14
C VAL A 463 27.67 -6.88 -13.51
N VAL A 464 27.43 -5.69 -14.06
CA VAL A 464 27.88 -5.28 -15.39
C VAL A 464 28.61 -3.95 -15.29
N GLU A 465 29.43 -3.64 -16.28
CA GLU A 465 30.01 -2.31 -16.46
C GLU A 465 29.22 -1.59 -17.56
N GLU A 466 28.67 -0.42 -17.22
CA GLU A 466 27.88 0.40 -18.14
C GLU A 466 28.41 1.84 -18.06
N ALA A 467 28.81 2.42 -19.20
CA ALA A 467 29.40 3.77 -19.27
C ALA A 467 30.55 4.02 -18.26
N GLY A 468 31.37 2.99 -17.96
CA GLY A 468 32.45 3.08 -16.97
C GLY A 468 32.01 3.00 -15.51
N HIS A 469 30.73 2.73 -15.24
CA HIS A 469 30.20 2.49 -13.90
C HIS A 469 29.91 1.01 -13.68
N LEU A 470 30.36 0.48 -12.54
CA LEU A 470 29.96 -0.83 -12.07
C LEU A 470 28.50 -0.79 -11.59
N CYS A 471 27.65 -1.67 -12.14
CA CYS A 471 26.22 -1.64 -11.94
C CYS A 471 25.68 -3.01 -11.53
N LEU A 472 24.87 -3.06 -10.47
CA LEU A 472 24.06 -4.23 -10.13
C LEU A 472 22.80 -4.25 -11.00
N THR A 473 22.48 -5.43 -11.54
CA THR A 473 21.33 -5.64 -12.41
C THR A 473 20.39 -6.68 -11.83
N PHE A 474 19.09 -6.38 -11.89
CA PHE A 474 18.02 -7.33 -11.54
C PHE A 474 17.07 -7.37 -12.71
N VAL A 475 16.99 -8.49 -13.42
CA VAL A 475 16.10 -8.66 -14.58
C VAL A 475 15.13 -9.76 -14.25
N ASP A 476 13.83 -9.54 -14.41
CA ASP A 476 12.81 -10.57 -14.26
C ASP A 476 11.93 -10.68 -15.51
N ASN A 477 11.36 -11.87 -15.71
CA ASN A 477 10.45 -12.16 -16.82
C ASN A 477 8.97 -12.11 -16.41
N GLY A 478 8.65 -11.34 -15.37
CA GLY A 478 7.31 -11.19 -14.84
C GLY A 478 6.41 -10.32 -15.72
N SER A 479 5.33 -9.86 -15.10
CA SER A 479 4.24 -9.16 -15.79
C SER A 479 4.59 -7.73 -16.24
N GLY A 480 5.65 -7.14 -15.68
CA GLY A 480 5.98 -5.73 -15.82
C GLY A 480 4.94 -4.79 -15.23
N MET A 481 5.09 -3.50 -15.50
CA MET A 481 4.31 -2.40 -14.92
C MET A 481 3.83 -1.41 -15.98
N THR A 482 2.70 -0.77 -15.70
CA THR A 482 2.24 0.45 -16.38
C THR A 482 2.98 1.67 -15.85
N PRO A 483 2.93 2.84 -16.53
CA PRO A 483 3.54 4.07 -16.02
C PRO A 483 3.04 4.46 -14.63
N ASN A 484 1.72 4.37 -14.39
CA ASN A 484 1.13 4.65 -13.07
C ASN A 484 1.63 3.66 -12.00
N LYS A 485 1.74 2.37 -12.33
CA LYS A 485 2.24 1.36 -11.38
C LYS A 485 3.73 1.57 -11.08
N LEU A 486 4.52 2.01 -12.07
CA LEU A 486 5.91 2.40 -11.85
C LEU A 486 6.00 3.66 -10.97
N HIS A 487 5.15 4.67 -11.19
CA HIS A 487 5.07 5.84 -10.33
C HIS A 487 4.75 5.45 -8.88
N LYS A 488 3.70 4.66 -8.65
CA LYS A 488 3.38 4.10 -7.32
C LYS A 488 4.54 3.28 -6.73
N MET A 489 5.26 2.50 -7.54
CA MET A 489 6.44 1.77 -7.09
C MET A 489 7.58 2.70 -6.65
N LEU A 490 7.71 3.89 -7.21
CA LEU A 490 8.71 4.89 -6.83
C LEU A 490 8.21 5.83 -5.71
N SER A 491 6.91 6.01 -5.54
CA SER A 491 6.28 6.79 -4.46
C SER A 491 6.17 6.00 -3.14
N PHE A 492 6.44 6.61 -2.00
CA PHE A 492 6.39 5.93 -0.69
C PHE A 492 4.97 5.56 -0.27
N GLY A 493 4.81 4.43 0.43
CA GLY A 493 3.53 4.02 1.05
C GLY A 493 2.52 3.33 0.14
N PHE A 494 2.72 3.34 -1.19
CA PHE A 494 1.78 2.71 -2.12
C PHE A 494 2.04 1.20 -2.28
N THR A 495 1.02 0.39 -2.03
CA THR A 495 1.01 -1.04 -2.36
C THR A 495 -0.41 -1.54 -2.63
N ASP A 496 -0.63 -2.16 -3.79
CA ASP A 496 -1.90 -2.81 -4.13
C ASP A 496 -1.94 -4.28 -3.65
N LYS A 497 -0.88 -4.73 -2.96
CA LYS A 497 -0.64 -6.12 -2.60
C LYS A 497 -1.37 -6.51 -1.31
N GLY A 498 -2.68 -6.75 -1.42
CA GLY A 498 -3.53 -7.19 -0.29
C GLY A 498 -4.87 -7.84 -0.67
N SER A 499 -5.23 -7.86 -1.96
CA SER A 499 -6.56 -8.24 -2.47
C SER A 499 -6.63 -9.60 -3.20
N GLY A 500 -5.58 -10.42 -3.12
CA GLY A 500 -5.46 -11.69 -3.86
C GLY A 500 -6.00 -12.94 -3.14
N LYS A 501 -6.24 -14.03 -3.92
CA LYS A 501 -6.66 -15.35 -3.41
C LYS A 501 -5.72 -15.86 -2.30
N ALA A 502 -6.29 -16.54 -1.30
CA ALA A 502 -5.58 -17.05 -0.11
C ALA A 502 -4.37 -17.98 -0.39
N SER A 503 -4.23 -18.51 -1.60
CA SER A 503 -3.18 -19.49 -1.95
C SER A 503 -1.80 -18.90 -2.24
N GLN A 504 -1.67 -17.59 -2.48
CA GLN A 504 -0.39 -16.89 -2.66
C GLN A 504 -0.49 -15.47 -2.09
N GLN A 505 -0.16 -15.31 -0.80
CA GLN A 505 -0.13 -14.00 -0.16
C GLN A 505 1.15 -13.24 -0.54
N ALA A 506 1.03 -11.93 -0.77
CA ALA A 506 2.17 -11.08 -1.07
C ALA A 506 3.10 -10.89 0.13
N ILE A 507 4.39 -10.80 -0.13
CA ILE A 507 5.45 -10.56 0.85
C ILE A 507 5.59 -9.05 1.10
N GLY A 508 5.45 -8.23 0.05
CA GLY A 508 5.49 -6.77 0.16
C GLY A 508 4.18 -6.16 0.64
N LEU A 509 4.13 -5.70 1.90
CA LEU A 509 2.94 -5.07 2.52
C LEU A 509 3.07 -3.58 2.82
N TYR A 510 4.28 -3.01 2.73
CA TYR A 510 4.57 -1.66 3.23
C TYR A 510 4.84 -0.62 2.13
N GLY A 511 4.85 -1.02 0.85
CA GLY A 511 5.14 -0.10 -0.26
C GLY A 511 6.55 0.53 -0.23
N ASN A 512 7.48 -0.01 0.56
CA ASN A 512 8.81 0.60 0.80
C ASN A 512 10.01 -0.26 0.37
N GLY A 513 9.80 -1.56 0.13
CA GLY A 513 10.89 -2.53 -0.09
C GLY A 513 11.82 -2.19 -1.25
N PHE A 514 11.28 -1.74 -2.39
CA PHE A 514 12.11 -1.32 -3.51
C PHE A 514 13.01 -0.12 -3.15
N LYS A 515 12.45 0.95 -2.58
CA LYS A 515 13.18 2.20 -2.30
C LYS A 515 14.28 1.97 -1.27
N SER A 516 13.92 1.33 -0.15
CA SER A 516 14.86 1.00 0.92
C SER A 516 15.97 0.05 0.43
N GLY A 517 15.60 -0.99 -0.34
CA GLY A 517 16.55 -1.95 -0.90
C GLY A 517 17.47 -1.34 -1.95
N SER A 518 16.94 -0.64 -2.96
CA SER A 518 17.76 -0.07 -4.04
C SER A 518 18.73 0.98 -3.52
N MET A 519 18.27 1.87 -2.64
CA MET A 519 19.08 2.93 -2.03
C MET A 519 20.08 2.41 -0.99
N ARG A 520 19.96 1.13 -0.57
CA ARG A 520 20.97 0.45 0.25
C ARG A 520 22.09 -0.15 -0.59
N LEU A 521 21.80 -0.55 -1.82
CA LEU A 521 22.76 -1.20 -2.71
C LEU A 521 23.59 -0.18 -3.50
N GLY A 522 23.00 0.96 -3.86
CA GLY A 522 23.68 2.06 -4.51
C GLY A 522 22.91 3.37 -4.39
N ARG A 523 23.54 4.48 -4.79
CA ARG A 523 22.94 5.81 -4.66
C ARG A 523 21.86 6.08 -5.71
N ASP A 524 21.91 5.35 -6.82
CA ASP A 524 21.10 5.64 -8.00
C ASP A 524 20.57 4.38 -8.68
N ALA A 525 19.33 4.44 -9.16
CA ALA A 525 18.65 3.33 -9.81
C ALA A 525 17.81 3.78 -11.03
N LEU A 526 17.86 2.97 -12.08
CA LEU A 526 17.03 3.06 -13.29
C LEU A 526 16.17 1.81 -13.39
N ILE A 527 14.90 1.99 -13.71
CA ILE A 527 13.93 0.91 -13.80
C ILE A 527 13.35 0.90 -15.21
N PHE A 528 13.63 -0.14 -15.96
CA PHE A 528 13.09 -0.38 -17.29
C PHE A 528 12.02 -1.46 -17.17
N THR A 529 10.78 -1.16 -17.55
CA THR A 529 9.68 -2.11 -17.45
C THR A 529 8.91 -2.19 -18.76
N LYS A 530 8.39 -3.38 -19.09
CA LYS A 530 7.45 -3.58 -20.18
C LYS A 530 6.35 -4.54 -19.81
N ASN A 531 5.12 -4.22 -20.20
CA ASN A 531 3.92 -5.00 -19.85
C ASN A 531 3.22 -5.65 -21.06
N GLY A 532 3.80 -5.52 -22.25
CA GLY A 532 3.28 -6.05 -23.51
C GLY A 532 2.47 -5.04 -24.34
N GLY A 533 2.21 -3.84 -23.82
CA GLY A 533 1.63 -2.71 -24.57
C GLY A 533 2.45 -1.42 -24.45
N CYS A 534 3.07 -1.19 -23.29
CA CYS A 534 3.87 -0.01 -22.98
C CYS A 534 5.24 -0.42 -22.44
N GLN A 535 6.25 0.38 -22.77
CA GLN A 535 7.58 0.37 -22.17
C GLN A 535 7.72 1.62 -21.31
N THR A 536 8.27 1.54 -20.12
CA THR A 536 8.43 2.73 -19.25
C THR A 536 9.79 2.67 -18.57
N VAL A 537 10.49 3.80 -18.57
CA VAL A 537 11.71 3.99 -17.78
C VAL A 537 11.40 4.94 -16.62
N GLY A 538 11.90 4.62 -15.44
CA GLY A 538 11.83 5.50 -14.27
C GLY A 538 13.19 5.63 -13.63
N MET A 539 13.48 6.79 -13.03
CA MET A 539 14.73 7.07 -12.34
C MET A 539 14.49 7.43 -10.88
N LEU A 540 15.24 6.78 -9.99
CA LEU A 540 15.35 7.13 -8.58
C LEU A 540 16.83 7.34 -8.25
N SER A 541 17.27 8.60 -8.21
CA SER A 541 18.69 8.94 -8.15
C SER A 541 18.97 10.01 -7.09
N GLN A 542 19.76 9.68 -6.07
CA GLN A 542 20.23 10.66 -5.09
C GLN A 542 21.16 11.69 -5.76
N THR A 543 22.01 11.23 -6.68
CA THR A 543 22.94 12.08 -7.42
C THR A 543 22.21 13.13 -8.26
N PHE A 544 21.14 12.74 -8.97
CA PHE A 544 20.28 13.67 -9.70
C PHE A 544 19.68 14.73 -8.77
N LEU A 545 19.10 14.30 -7.65
CA LEU A 545 18.45 15.19 -6.70
C LEU A 545 19.44 16.18 -6.06
N GLU A 546 20.66 15.73 -5.74
CA GLU A 546 21.74 16.59 -5.24
C GLU A 546 22.19 17.60 -6.30
N ASN A 547 22.38 17.14 -7.55
CA ASN A 547 22.83 17.99 -8.65
C ASN A 547 21.86 19.14 -8.94
N ILE A 548 20.55 18.88 -8.89
CA ILE A 548 19.53 19.93 -9.08
C ILE A 548 19.18 20.66 -7.77
N LYS A 549 19.84 20.31 -6.65
CA LYS A 549 19.55 20.81 -5.30
C LYS A 549 18.07 20.70 -4.96
N ALA A 550 17.48 19.54 -5.31
CA ALA A 550 16.07 19.28 -5.14
C ALA A 550 15.71 19.35 -3.66
N GLN A 551 14.70 20.15 -3.34
CA GLN A 551 14.13 20.18 -2.00
C GLN A 551 13.10 19.06 -1.79
N ALA A 552 12.93 18.15 -2.75
CA ALA A 552 11.93 17.10 -2.82
C ALA A 552 12.50 15.86 -3.53
N VAL A 553 11.96 14.66 -3.25
CA VAL A 553 12.23 13.50 -4.11
C VAL A 553 11.42 13.66 -5.40
N ILE A 554 12.13 13.91 -6.50
CA ILE A 554 11.59 13.98 -7.86
C ILE A 554 11.95 12.68 -8.58
N VAL A 555 10.97 12.05 -9.23
CA VAL A 555 11.13 10.76 -9.92
C VAL A 555 10.79 10.90 -11.40
N PRO A 556 11.78 11.13 -12.28
CA PRO A 556 11.56 11.18 -13.72
C PRO A 556 11.00 9.86 -14.25
N ILE A 557 9.89 9.90 -14.98
CA ILE A 557 9.23 8.73 -15.58
C ILE A 557 8.90 9.03 -17.03
N VAL A 558 9.27 8.12 -17.93
CA VAL A 558 9.08 8.28 -19.36
C VAL A 558 8.43 7.03 -19.96
N PRO A 559 7.17 7.13 -20.41
CA PRO A 559 6.48 6.06 -21.11
C PRO A 559 6.72 6.09 -22.64
N PHE A 560 6.83 4.91 -23.23
CA PHE A 560 6.97 4.68 -24.66
C PHE A 560 5.93 3.66 -25.14
N ASN A 561 5.44 3.83 -26.37
CA ASN A 561 4.58 2.85 -27.02
C ASN A 561 5.41 1.68 -27.56
N GLN A 562 5.16 0.48 -27.01
CA GLN A 562 5.92 -0.73 -27.36
C GLN A 562 5.67 -1.17 -28.82
N GLN A 563 4.45 -0.99 -29.33
CA GLN A 563 4.08 -1.41 -30.69
C GLN A 563 4.66 -0.46 -31.74
N THR A 564 4.57 0.85 -31.50
CA THR A 564 5.17 1.88 -32.36
C THR A 564 6.68 1.67 -32.44
N ASN A 565 7.36 1.39 -31.32
CA ASN A 565 8.79 1.08 -31.32
C ASN A 565 9.14 -0.14 -32.19
N ILE A 566 8.38 -1.24 -32.08
CA ILE A 566 8.57 -2.43 -32.92
C ILE A 566 8.36 -2.12 -34.41
N LEU A 567 7.34 -1.32 -34.74
CA LEU A 567 7.05 -0.89 -36.11
C LEU A 567 8.18 -0.01 -36.68
N LEU A 568 8.64 0.98 -35.91
CA LEU A 568 9.74 1.86 -36.30
C LEU A 568 11.04 1.08 -36.50
N LYS A 569 11.34 0.07 -35.66
CA LYS A 569 12.47 -0.86 -35.84
C LYS A 569 12.37 -1.73 -37.10
N LYS A 570 11.16 -2.01 -37.60
CA LYS A 570 10.95 -2.74 -38.87
C LYS A 570 11.09 -1.85 -40.11
N MET A 571 10.75 -0.56 -40.00
CA MET A 571 10.93 0.44 -41.09
C MET A 571 12.39 0.91 -41.28
N ARG A 572 13.32 0.35 -40.49
CA ARG A 572 14.76 0.67 -40.37
C ARG A 572 15.60 0.56 -41.64
N LYS A 573 15.05 0.17 -42.79
CA LYS A 573 15.81 0.06 -44.05
C LYS A 573 15.96 1.37 -44.84
N ASP A 574 15.14 2.40 -44.59
CA ASP A 574 15.04 3.53 -45.54
C ASP A 574 15.27 4.97 -44.98
N PHE A 575 15.60 5.18 -43.70
CA PHE A 575 15.75 6.54 -43.12
C PHE A 575 17.14 6.87 -42.56
N ARG A 576 17.60 8.12 -42.75
CA ARG A 576 18.95 8.63 -42.44
C ARG A 576 19.13 9.31 -41.07
N SER A 577 18.10 9.50 -40.24
CA SER A 577 18.27 9.99 -38.86
C SER A 577 17.38 9.25 -37.86
N LEU A 578 17.99 8.80 -36.76
CA LEU A 578 17.40 7.91 -35.76
C LEU A 578 16.58 8.70 -34.70
N ASP A 579 17.05 9.91 -34.35
CA ASP A 579 16.48 10.74 -33.29
C ASP A 579 15.03 11.17 -33.57
N ALA A 580 14.73 11.60 -34.81
CA ALA A 580 13.40 12.06 -35.21
C ALA A 580 12.35 10.94 -35.22
N VAL A 581 12.78 9.69 -35.47
CA VAL A 581 11.91 8.51 -35.55
C VAL A 581 11.60 7.97 -34.15
N LEU A 582 12.58 7.99 -33.24
CA LEU A 582 12.41 7.50 -31.87
C LEU A 582 11.53 8.42 -31.01
N LEU A 583 11.55 9.74 -31.26
CA LEU A 583 10.61 10.71 -30.67
C LEU A 583 9.14 10.34 -30.93
N GLN A 584 8.79 9.74 -32.07
CA GLN A 584 7.41 9.31 -32.38
C GLN A 584 6.92 8.12 -31.53
N SER A 585 7.80 7.43 -30.82
CA SER A 585 7.42 6.35 -29.89
C SER A 585 7.14 6.83 -28.46
N LEU A 586 7.55 8.07 -28.13
CA LEU A 586 7.30 8.68 -26.84
C LEU A 586 5.80 8.91 -26.66
N LEU A 587 5.25 8.49 -25.53
CA LEU A 587 3.90 8.87 -25.15
C LEU A 587 4.00 10.23 -24.46
N VAL A 588 3.69 11.30 -25.21
CA VAL A 588 3.75 12.67 -24.70
C VAL A 588 2.68 12.83 -23.61
N THR A 589 3.15 13.05 -22.40
CA THR A 589 2.41 13.47 -21.22
C THR A 589 2.96 14.82 -20.77
N GLU A 590 2.26 15.51 -19.87
CA GLU A 590 2.64 16.85 -19.38
C GLU A 590 4.11 16.93 -18.92
N ASP A 591 4.65 15.85 -18.33
CA ASP A 591 6.00 15.81 -17.73
C ASP A 591 7.03 14.92 -18.45
N SER A 592 6.64 14.19 -19.50
CA SER A 592 7.51 13.14 -20.07
C SER A 592 8.76 13.68 -20.77
N GLU A 593 8.69 14.87 -21.38
CA GLU A 593 9.84 15.48 -22.07
C GLU A 593 10.89 15.97 -21.06
N ALA A 594 10.44 16.67 -20.01
CA ALA A 594 11.30 17.10 -18.91
C ALA A 594 11.92 15.89 -18.19
N SER A 595 11.13 14.83 -17.98
CA SER A 595 11.61 13.58 -17.40
C SER A 595 12.67 12.89 -18.27
N LEU A 596 12.46 12.85 -19.60
CA LEU A 596 13.43 12.29 -20.53
C LEU A 596 14.72 13.10 -20.54
N ALA A 597 14.63 14.43 -20.60
CA ALA A 597 15.79 15.31 -20.51
C ALA A 597 16.57 15.11 -19.20
N ALA A 598 15.86 14.94 -18.07
CA ALA A 598 16.49 14.67 -16.79
C ALA A 598 17.24 13.33 -16.79
N ILE A 599 16.65 12.25 -17.32
CA ILE A 599 17.29 10.94 -17.42
C ILE A 599 18.54 11.01 -18.30
N LEU A 600 18.42 11.58 -19.51
CA LEU A 600 19.53 11.64 -20.47
C LEU A 600 20.70 12.50 -19.98
N LYS A 601 20.42 13.52 -19.17
CA LYS A 601 21.43 14.44 -18.65
C LYS A 601 22.10 13.97 -17.37
N HIS A 602 21.37 13.28 -16.49
CA HIS A 602 21.82 13.02 -15.12
C HIS A 602 21.99 11.53 -14.78
N SER A 603 21.58 10.62 -15.66
CA SER A 603 21.82 9.18 -15.48
C SER A 603 23.06 8.69 -16.26
N ILE A 604 23.40 7.42 -16.10
CA ILE A 604 24.45 6.74 -16.89
C ILE A 604 24.04 6.46 -18.34
N VAL A 605 22.77 6.71 -18.69
CA VAL A 605 22.23 6.56 -20.04
C VAL A 605 22.10 7.95 -20.66
N SER A 606 22.83 8.21 -21.74
CA SER A 606 22.94 9.52 -22.38
C SER A 606 22.14 9.65 -23.67
N SER A 607 21.56 8.56 -24.19
CA SER A 607 20.75 8.59 -25.41
C SER A 607 19.50 7.70 -25.34
N GLN A 608 18.50 8.01 -26.17
CA GLN A 608 17.27 7.22 -26.23
C GLN A 608 17.53 5.81 -26.80
N GLU A 609 18.53 5.64 -27.66
CA GLU A 609 18.95 4.33 -28.17
C GLU A 609 19.41 3.41 -27.05
N GLN A 610 20.17 3.94 -26.08
CA GLN A 610 20.63 3.18 -24.93
C GLN A 610 19.46 2.78 -24.01
N ILE A 611 18.48 3.67 -23.79
CA ILE A 611 17.22 3.33 -23.09
C ILE A 611 16.54 2.14 -23.78
N HIS A 612 16.45 2.18 -25.12
CA HIS A 612 15.84 1.09 -25.90
C HIS A 612 16.65 -0.20 -25.89
N ALA A 613 17.98 -0.12 -25.89
CA ALA A 613 18.85 -1.29 -25.73
C ALA A 613 18.61 -1.99 -24.38
N HIS A 614 18.36 -1.23 -23.30
CA HIS A 614 17.98 -1.82 -22.03
C HIS A 614 16.61 -2.47 -22.04
N PHE A 615 15.61 -1.91 -22.74
CA PHE A 615 14.32 -2.60 -22.93
C PHE A 615 14.45 -3.90 -23.74
N ASP A 616 15.34 -3.92 -24.73
CA ASP A 616 15.64 -5.09 -25.57
C ASP A 616 16.37 -6.18 -24.78
N SER A 617 17.18 -5.81 -23.78
CA SER A 617 17.86 -6.77 -22.90
C SER A 617 16.89 -7.59 -22.02
N ILE A 618 15.64 -7.14 -21.85
CA ILE A 618 14.59 -7.97 -21.27
C ILE A 618 14.09 -8.90 -22.39
N LEU A 619 14.42 -10.19 -22.38
CA LEU A 619 14.17 -11.05 -23.54
C LEU A 619 12.68 -11.41 -23.75
N SER A 620 11.90 -11.48 -22.68
CA SER A 620 10.46 -11.75 -22.71
C SER A 620 9.65 -10.58 -23.27
N LYS A 621 8.37 -10.74 -23.64
CA LYS A 621 7.52 -9.61 -24.06
C LYS A 621 7.14 -8.67 -22.91
N LYS A 622 7.16 -9.20 -21.68
CA LYS A 622 6.86 -8.54 -20.41
C LYS A 622 8.02 -8.75 -19.45
N GLY A 623 8.23 -7.84 -18.51
CA GLY A 623 9.27 -7.99 -17.48
C GLY A 623 9.81 -6.66 -17.01
N THR A 624 10.70 -6.70 -16.03
CA THR A 624 11.34 -5.52 -15.47
C THR A 624 12.85 -5.74 -15.35
N LYS A 625 13.63 -4.70 -15.63
CA LYS A 625 15.07 -4.61 -15.43
C LYS A 625 15.35 -3.42 -14.53
N ILE A 626 16.01 -3.66 -13.41
CA ILE A 626 16.50 -2.63 -12.49
C ILE A 626 18.01 -2.58 -12.66
N LEU A 627 18.55 -1.37 -12.81
CA LEU A 627 19.97 -1.08 -12.95
C LEU A 627 20.35 -0.13 -11.82
N ILE A 628 21.19 -0.59 -10.89
CA ILE A 628 21.64 0.19 -9.73
C ILE A 628 23.12 0.49 -9.88
N TRP A 629 23.50 1.76 -9.85
CA TRP A 629 24.90 2.19 -9.96
C TRP A 629 25.28 3.08 -8.78
N ASN A 630 26.56 3.50 -8.75
CA ASN A 630 27.16 4.14 -7.59
C ASN A 630 26.98 3.24 -6.35
N ILE A 631 27.42 1.98 -6.49
CA ILE A 631 27.31 0.91 -5.50
C ILE A 631 27.98 1.34 -4.18
N CYS A 632 27.35 1.00 -3.06
CA CYS A 632 27.82 1.36 -1.73
C CYS A 632 29.24 0.87 -1.44
N ARG A 633 30.01 1.73 -0.77
CA ARG A 633 31.39 1.51 -0.36
C ARG A 633 31.51 1.73 1.14
N ASP A 634 32.43 1.00 1.77
CA ASP A 634 32.76 1.13 3.17
C ASP A 634 33.56 2.43 3.45
N LYS A 635 33.92 2.64 4.73
CA LYS A 635 34.67 3.83 5.18
C LYS A 635 36.05 3.95 4.55
N ASP A 636 36.62 2.85 4.08
CA ASP A 636 37.93 2.80 3.41
C ASP A 636 37.79 2.91 1.88
N GLY A 637 36.57 3.14 1.38
CA GLY A 637 36.26 3.29 -0.04
C GLY A 637 36.17 1.98 -0.82
N ARG A 638 36.21 0.82 -0.14
CA ARG A 638 36.11 -0.50 -0.77
C ARG A 638 34.64 -0.88 -0.96
N LEU A 639 34.35 -1.73 -1.93
CA LEU A 639 32.98 -2.19 -2.17
C LEU A 639 32.50 -3.06 -1.00
N GLU A 640 31.27 -2.85 -0.55
CA GLU A 640 30.68 -3.68 0.52
C GLU A 640 30.31 -5.08 0.05
N ILE A 641 30.14 -5.27 -1.26
CA ILE A 641 29.94 -6.56 -1.91
C ILE A 641 31.18 -6.85 -2.75
N ASP A 642 31.74 -8.03 -2.52
CA ASP A 642 32.84 -8.60 -3.28
C ASP A 642 32.28 -9.36 -4.49
N PHE A 643 32.76 -8.98 -5.67
CA PHE A 643 32.37 -9.51 -6.97
C PHE A 643 33.44 -10.42 -7.60
N ASP A 644 34.63 -10.46 -7.01
CA ASP A 644 35.85 -10.93 -7.65
C ASP A 644 36.35 -12.27 -7.06
N THR A 645 36.22 -12.47 -5.75
CA THR A 645 36.71 -13.68 -5.08
C THR A 645 36.03 -14.95 -5.60
N ASP A 646 34.72 -14.88 -5.88
CA ASP A 646 33.98 -15.93 -6.57
C ASP A 646 33.14 -15.29 -7.66
N VAL A 647 33.61 -15.38 -8.90
CA VAL A 647 32.93 -14.80 -10.07
C VAL A 647 31.51 -15.32 -10.28
N SER A 648 31.14 -16.44 -9.64
CA SER A 648 29.81 -17.03 -9.69
C SER A 648 28.92 -16.67 -8.51
N ASP A 649 29.34 -15.80 -7.60
CA ASP A 649 28.59 -15.40 -6.42
C ASP A 649 28.73 -13.90 -6.14
N PHE A 650 27.90 -13.40 -5.22
CA PHE A 650 28.06 -12.10 -4.60
C PHE A 650 28.38 -12.34 -3.12
N ARG A 651 29.56 -11.90 -2.67
CA ARG A 651 30.05 -12.21 -1.32
C ARG A 651 30.23 -10.98 -0.46
N LEU A 652 30.24 -11.15 0.86
CA LEU A 652 30.72 -10.11 1.76
C LEU A 652 32.25 -10.22 1.93
N PRO A 653 32.98 -9.09 1.94
CA PRO A 653 34.42 -9.07 2.22
C PRO A 653 34.78 -9.70 3.57
N GLU A 654 35.97 -10.31 3.66
CA GLU A 654 36.42 -11.05 4.85
C GLU A 654 36.44 -10.20 6.14
N ILE A 655 36.74 -8.90 6.04
CA ILE A 655 36.77 -7.98 7.18
C ILE A 655 35.38 -7.85 7.85
N HIS A 656 34.31 -7.83 7.05
CA HIS A 656 32.93 -7.79 7.56
C HIS A 656 32.54 -9.13 8.21
N ILE A 657 33.10 -10.25 7.72
CA ILE A 657 32.92 -11.56 8.35
C ILE A 657 33.55 -11.56 9.74
N GLU A 658 34.72 -10.95 9.92
CA GLU A 658 35.36 -10.82 11.24
C GLU A 658 34.58 -9.91 12.21
N GLU A 659 34.00 -8.82 11.72
CA GLU A 659 33.12 -7.95 12.52
C GLU A 659 31.83 -8.66 12.93
N LEU A 660 31.21 -9.42 12.02
CA LEU A 660 30.07 -10.30 12.35
C LEU A 660 30.46 -11.31 13.46
N LYS A 661 31.66 -11.89 13.39
CA LYS A 661 32.22 -12.75 14.46
C LYS A 661 32.44 -12.01 15.79
N LYS A 662 32.59 -10.67 15.79
CA LYS A 662 32.73 -9.85 17.01
C LYS A 662 31.38 -9.46 17.59
N GLY A 663 30.42 -9.02 16.76
CA GLY A 663 29.07 -8.62 17.19
C GLY A 663 28.26 -9.77 17.80
N LEU A 664 28.39 -10.98 17.27
CA LEU A 664 27.78 -12.19 17.85
C LEU A 664 28.28 -12.51 19.29
N ARG A 665 29.44 -11.97 19.71
CA ARG A 665 29.96 -12.16 21.07
C ARG A 665 29.23 -11.32 22.12
N GLY A 666 28.53 -10.26 21.70
CA GLY A 666 27.86 -9.30 22.60
C GLY A 666 26.44 -9.71 23.05
N SER A 667 25.78 -10.65 22.38
CA SER A 667 24.37 -11.01 22.67
C SER A 667 24.18 -12.07 23.77
N GLY A 668 25.23 -12.38 24.55
CA GLY A 668 25.15 -13.37 25.63
C GLY A 668 25.04 -14.84 25.18
N SER A 669 25.05 -15.10 23.86
CA SER A 669 25.11 -16.45 23.32
C SER A 669 26.57 -16.89 23.12
N LEU A 670 27.02 -17.71 24.06
CA LEU A 670 28.05 -18.77 23.98
C LEU A 670 29.21 -18.69 22.97
N ARG A 671 30.42 -18.85 23.53
CA ARG A 671 31.74 -19.30 22.99
C ARG A 671 31.94 -19.24 21.48
N ALA A 672 33.05 -18.61 21.06
CA ALA A 672 33.63 -18.59 19.73
C ALA A 672 33.40 -19.88 18.90
N GLU A 673 32.27 -19.98 18.20
CA GLU A 673 32.09 -20.96 17.14
C GLU A 673 32.73 -20.37 15.88
N GLN A 674 33.80 -21.00 15.41
CA GLN A 674 34.62 -20.55 14.28
C GLN A 674 33.88 -20.59 12.91
N ASN A 675 32.63 -21.07 12.85
CA ASN A 675 31.91 -21.34 11.61
C ASN A 675 30.57 -20.58 11.53
N ILE A 676 30.59 -19.38 10.98
CA ILE A 676 29.38 -18.65 10.58
C ILE A 676 28.78 -19.37 9.36
N PRO A 677 27.46 -19.64 9.32
CA PRO A 677 26.82 -20.25 8.14
C PRO A 677 27.05 -19.43 6.87
N ASP A 678 27.28 -20.13 5.75
CA ASP A 678 27.52 -19.52 4.43
C ASP A 678 26.46 -18.49 4.03
N THR A 679 25.22 -18.67 4.48
CA THR A 679 24.10 -17.74 4.23
C THR A 679 24.34 -16.33 4.74
N HIS A 680 25.31 -16.08 5.63
CA HIS A 680 25.64 -14.73 6.09
C HIS A 680 26.56 -13.96 5.14
N TYR A 681 27.37 -14.65 4.34
CA TYR A 681 28.40 -14.02 3.50
C TYR A 681 28.34 -14.42 2.02
N SER A 682 27.59 -15.46 1.64
CA SER A 682 27.34 -15.87 0.24
C SER A 682 25.88 -15.59 -0.10
N LEU A 683 25.65 -14.74 -1.11
CA LEU A 683 24.29 -14.45 -1.58
C LEU A 683 23.65 -15.70 -2.17
N ARG A 684 24.41 -16.50 -2.94
CA ARG A 684 23.94 -17.78 -3.49
C ARG A 684 23.43 -18.72 -2.40
N ALA A 685 24.19 -18.86 -1.30
CA ALA A 685 23.77 -19.69 -0.17
C ALA A 685 22.50 -19.14 0.48
N TYR A 686 22.43 -17.83 0.73
CA TYR A 686 21.25 -17.19 1.32
C TYR A 686 19.98 -17.34 0.47
N LEU A 687 20.06 -17.04 -0.83
CA LEU A 687 18.93 -17.13 -1.75
C LEU A 687 18.43 -18.57 -1.94
N SER A 688 19.28 -19.58 -1.71
CA SER A 688 18.89 -21.00 -1.80
C SER A 688 17.89 -21.46 -0.73
N VAL A 689 17.85 -20.76 0.41
CA VAL A 689 16.97 -21.05 1.56
C VAL A 689 15.94 -19.95 1.83
N LEU A 690 15.96 -18.88 1.03
CA LEU A 690 15.14 -17.68 1.22
C LEU A 690 13.64 -17.98 1.23
N TYR A 691 13.21 -18.97 0.45
CA TYR A 691 11.83 -19.40 0.37
C TYR A 691 11.66 -20.81 0.90
N LEU A 692 10.66 -21.02 1.76
CA LEU A 692 10.35 -22.34 2.31
C LEU A 692 9.97 -23.34 1.20
N LYS A 693 9.21 -22.84 0.22
CA LYS A 693 8.78 -23.50 -1.01
C LYS A 693 9.08 -22.56 -2.18
N PRO A 694 10.27 -22.66 -2.78
CA PRO A 694 10.67 -21.80 -3.89
C PRO A 694 9.75 -21.97 -5.09
N ARG A 695 9.26 -20.86 -5.65
CA ARG A 695 8.40 -20.80 -6.85
C ARG A 695 8.94 -19.85 -7.92
N ILE A 696 10.21 -19.49 -7.80
CA ILE A 696 10.95 -18.66 -8.75
C ILE A 696 12.34 -19.27 -8.91
N GLN A 697 12.88 -19.20 -10.11
CA GLN A 697 14.26 -19.55 -10.39
C GLN A 697 15.14 -18.32 -10.28
N ILE A 698 16.18 -18.41 -9.47
CA ILE A 698 17.11 -17.32 -9.24
C ILE A 698 18.41 -17.67 -9.96
N ILE A 699 18.88 -16.76 -10.82
CA ILE A 699 20.14 -16.89 -11.55
C ILE A 699 21.06 -15.79 -11.05
N VAL A 700 22.21 -16.17 -10.48
CA VAL A 700 23.22 -15.25 -9.97
C VAL A 700 24.47 -15.41 -10.83
N ARG A 701 24.98 -14.31 -11.41
CA ARG A 701 26.21 -14.30 -12.22
C ARG A 701 26.16 -15.35 -13.34
N GLY A 702 25.05 -15.39 -14.07
CA GLY A 702 24.79 -16.38 -15.13
C GLY A 702 24.54 -17.83 -14.67
N LYS A 703 24.76 -18.18 -13.38
CA LYS A 703 24.56 -19.53 -12.86
C LYS A 703 23.31 -19.65 -11.98
N LYS A 704 22.41 -20.55 -12.35
CA LYS A 704 21.18 -20.82 -11.61
C LYS A 704 21.48 -21.34 -10.20
N ILE A 705 20.72 -20.87 -9.21
CA ILE A 705 20.74 -21.39 -7.85
C ILE A 705 19.90 -22.66 -7.80
N ILE A 706 20.48 -23.75 -7.28
CA ILE A 706 19.72 -24.95 -6.95
C ILE A 706 18.98 -24.67 -5.64
N ALA A 707 17.71 -24.28 -5.76
CA ALA A 707 16.87 -24.02 -4.60
C ALA A 707 16.67 -25.32 -3.81
N ILE A 708 16.54 -25.22 -2.48
CA ILE A 708 16.45 -26.39 -1.60
C ILE A 708 15.12 -26.33 -0.84
N LEU A 709 14.34 -27.43 -0.89
CA LEU A 709 13.26 -27.64 0.07
C LEU A 709 13.88 -28.03 1.42
N VAL A 710 14.16 -27.04 2.26
CA VAL A 710 14.91 -27.26 3.51
C VAL A 710 14.23 -28.28 4.43
N SER A 711 12.90 -28.34 4.41
CA SER A 711 12.12 -29.33 5.17
C SER A 711 12.29 -30.77 4.70
N LYS A 712 12.85 -30.99 3.51
CA LYS A 712 13.10 -32.31 2.89
C LYS A 712 14.58 -32.66 2.79
N SER A 713 15.49 -31.72 3.09
CA SER A 713 16.95 -31.93 3.02
C SER A 713 17.58 -32.37 4.34
N LEU A 714 16.78 -32.63 5.37
CA LEU A 714 17.24 -33.07 6.70
C LEU A 714 17.14 -34.60 6.82
N THR A 715 17.89 -35.18 7.76
CA THR A 715 17.75 -36.59 8.14
C THR A 715 17.00 -36.74 9.45
N HIS A 716 16.40 -37.90 9.69
CA HIS A 716 15.56 -38.18 10.88
C HIS A 716 14.46 -37.11 11.09
N ILE A 717 13.72 -36.80 10.04
CA ILE A 717 12.69 -35.77 10.06
C ILE A 717 11.53 -36.18 10.97
N GLU A 718 11.15 -35.28 11.88
CA GLU A 718 10.00 -35.43 12.77
C GLU A 718 9.13 -34.17 12.72
N HIS A 719 7.86 -34.33 13.11
CA HIS A 719 6.87 -33.27 13.10
C HIS A 719 6.24 -33.07 14.48
N ASP A 720 6.06 -31.82 14.88
CA ASP A 720 5.27 -31.43 16.05
C ASP A 720 4.30 -30.31 15.65
N VAL A 721 3.35 -30.02 16.53
CA VAL A 721 2.32 -29.00 16.32
C VAL A 721 2.40 -27.97 17.42
N TYR A 722 2.48 -26.70 17.02
CA TYR A 722 2.37 -25.55 17.89
C TYR A 722 0.99 -24.91 17.74
N LYS A 723 0.27 -24.75 18.84
CA LYS A 723 -0.97 -23.97 18.90
C LYS A 723 -0.72 -22.79 19.84
N PRO A 724 -0.47 -21.58 19.31
CA PRO A 724 -0.34 -20.40 20.17
C PRO A 724 -1.67 -20.12 20.86
N ASN A 725 -1.67 -19.79 22.16
CA ASN A 725 -2.91 -19.49 22.90
C ASN A 725 -3.64 -18.24 22.35
N PHE A 726 -2.90 -17.36 21.69
CA PHE A 726 -3.37 -16.11 21.09
C PHE A 726 -3.77 -16.27 19.61
N SER A 727 -3.68 -17.46 19.03
CA SER A 727 -4.11 -17.75 17.66
C SER A 727 -5.04 -18.96 17.63
N LYS A 728 -6.03 -18.92 16.74
CA LYS A 728 -6.90 -20.08 16.48
C LYS A 728 -6.21 -21.12 15.60
N GLU A 729 -5.12 -20.74 14.91
CA GLU A 729 -4.41 -21.57 13.95
C GLU A 729 -3.39 -22.49 14.64
N LYS A 730 -3.29 -23.72 14.15
CA LYS A 730 -2.24 -24.67 14.52
C LYS A 730 -1.17 -24.64 13.45
N VAL A 731 0.09 -24.59 13.87
CA VAL A 731 1.24 -24.51 12.98
C VAL A 731 2.10 -25.75 13.13
N LYS A 732 2.51 -26.32 12.00
CA LYS A 732 3.44 -27.45 11.93
C LYS A 732 4.86 -26.96 12.20
N VAL A 733 5.58 -27.70 13.03
CA VAL A 733 7.01 -27.52 13.27
C VAL A 733 7.73 -28.77 12.79
N THR A 734 8.70 -28.61 11.89
CA THR A 734 9.50 -29.72 11.37
C THR A 734 10.89 -29.68 12.00
N PHE A 735 11.33 -30.78 12.60
CA PHE A 735 12.69 -30.92 13.11
C PHE A 735 13.43 -32.00 12.32
N GLY A 736 14.75 -31.85 12.20
CA GLY A 736 15.61 -32.83 11.56
C GLY A 736 17.08 -32.56 11.89
N LEU A 737 17.95 -33.51 11.57
CA LEU A 737 19.40 -33.34 11.67
C LEU A 737 19.95 -32.82 10.34
N ASN A 738 20.87 -31.87 10.39
CA ASN A 738 21.59 -31.38 9.23
C ASN A 738 22.67 -32.40 8.81
N PRO A 739 22.54 -33.07 7.65
CA PRO A 739 23.51 -34.08 7.22
C PRO A 739 24.81 -33.47 6.68
N LYS A 740 24.79 -32.21 6.21
CA LYS A 740 25.93 -31.57 5.53
C LYS A 740 26.91 -30.96 6.51
N ASN A 741 26.42 -30.12 7.42
CA ASN A 741 27.27 -29.45 8.40
C ASN A 741 26.56 -29.33 9.75
N LYS A 742 27.00 -30.16 10.71
CA LYS A 742 26.43 -30.19 12.06
C LYS A 742 26.54 -28.88 12.84
N TYR A 743 27.40 -27.94 12.41
CA TYR A 743 27.57 -26.63 13.03
C TYR A 743 26.60 -25.58 12.46
N HIS A 744 25.92 -25.86 11.35
CA HIS A 744 24.85 -25.01 10.82
C HIS A 744 23.50 -25.55 11.31
N TYR A 745 23.07 -25.09 12.49
CA TYR A 745 21.89 -25.62 13.20
C TYR A 745 21.13 -24.50 13.93
N GLY A 746 19.88 -24.74 14.29
CA GLY A 746 18.97 -23.74 14.89
C GLY A 746 17.61 -23.72 14.20
N ILE A 747 16.78 -22.74 14.54
CA ILE A 747 15.44 -22.59 13.96
C ILE A 747 15.49 -21.65 12.74
N LEU A 748 14.92 -22.11 11.63
CA LEU A 748 14.57 -21.31 10.47
C LEU A 748 13.11 -20.88 10.60
N MET A 749 12.90 -19.58 10.76
CA MET A 749 11.59 -18.98 10.94
C MET A 749 11.18 -18.26 9.65
N TYR A 750 10.11 -18.75 9.03
CA TYR A 750 9.50 -18.18 7.83
C TYR A 750 8.25 -17.38 8.19
N HIS A 751 7.82 -16.51 7.30
CA HIS A 751 6.54 -15.81 7.33
C HIS A 751 6.07 -15.70 5.88
N LYS A 752 4.89 -16.24 5.56
CA LYS A 752 4.32 -16.26 4.21
C LYS A 752 5.32 -16.73 3.15
N ASN A 753 5.86 -17.94 3.34
CA ASN A 753 6.88 -18.57 2.52
C ASN A 753 8.27 -17.90 2.55
N ARG A 754 8.45 -16.74 3.19
CA ARG A 754 9.69 -15.97 3.18
C ARG A 754 10.49 -16.12 4.48
N LEU A 755 11.78 -16.42 4.37
CA LEU A 755 12.68 -16.51 5.52
C LEU A 755 12.82 -15.13 6.19
N ILE A 756 12.57 -15.08 7.49
CA ILE A 756 12.73 -13.88 8.33
C ILE A 756 13.95 -14.01 9.22
N LYS A 757 14.12 -15.16 9.88
CA LYS A 757 15.24 -15.41 10.80
C LYS A 757 15.82 -16.80 10.60
N ALA A 758 17.13 -16.87 10.45
CA ALA A 758 17.85 -18.12 10.22
C ALA A 758 18.70 -18.53 11.43
N TYR A 759 18.76 -19.83 11.70
CA TYR A 759 19.62 -20.46 12.71
C TYR A 759 19.43 -19.94 14.15
N GLU A 760 18.21 -19.51 14.50
CA GLU A 760 17.90 -19.02 15.85
C GLU A 760 18.05 -20.15 16.88
N LYS A 761 18.86 -19.93 17.92
CA LYS A 761 19.10 -20.96 18.95
C LYS A 761 17.96 -20.97 19.98
N VAL A 762 17.43 -22.16 20.30
CA VAL A 762 16.35 -22.33 21.29
C VAL A 762 16.59 -23.53 22.21
N GLY A 763 15.98 -23.53 23.39
CA GLY A 763 15.97 -24.68 24.29
C GLY A 763 17.39 -25.12 24.72
N CYS A 764 17.70 -26.41 24.54
CA CYS A 764 19.01 -26.96 24.91
C CYS A 764 20.17 -26.41 24.09
N GLN A 765 19.91 -25.79 22.93
CA GLN A 765 20.95 -25.15 22.11
C GLN A 765 21.50 -23.86 22.75
N LEU A 766 20.80 -23.28 23.73
CA LEU A 766 21.24 -22.09 24.46
C LEU A 766 22.11 -22.42 25.68
N LYS A 767 22.26 -23.69 26.05
CA LYS A 767 22.95 -24.09 27.29
C LYS A 767 24.47 -24.15 27.12
N ALA A 768 25.19 -23.60 28.09
CA ALA A 768 26.64 -23.42 28.06
C ALA A 768 27.49 -24.64 28.44
N SER A 769 26.89 -25.68 29.03
CA SER A 769 27.61 -26.82 29.61
C SER A 769 28.04 -27.82 28.54
N GLY A 770 29.23 -28.41 28.66
CA GLY A 770 29.92 -29.28 27.68
C GLY A 770 29.22 -30.55 27.16
N GLN A 771 27.90 -30.68 27.35
CA GLN A 771 27.05 -31.63 26.62
C GLN A 771 26.65 -31.01 25.27
N ARG A 772 27.01 -31.65 24.16
CA ARG A 772 26.67 -31.26 22.77
C ARG A 772 25.17 -31.44 22.46
N ALA A 773 24.28 -30.97 23.33
CA ALA A 773 22.85 -31.20 23.23
C ALA A 773 22.21 -30.26 22.18
N GLY A 774 21.50 -30.85 21.20
CA GLY A 774 20.81 -30.10 20.14
C GLY A 774 21.71 -29.59 19.00
N VAL A 775 23.01 -29.91 19.01
CA VAL A 775 23.94 -29.60 17.91
C VAL A 775 23.54 -30.39 16.66
N GLY A 776 23.52 -29.71 15.51
CA GLY A 776 23.09 -30.29 14.24
C GLY A 776 21.57 -30.32 14.03
N VAL A 777 20.75 -29.94 15.02
CA VAL A 777 19.29 -29.91 14.88
C VAL A 777 18.83 -28.63 14.18
N ILE A 778 18.11 -28.79 13.07
CA ILE A 778 17.38 -27.71 12.40
C ILE A 778 15.89 -27.84 12.73
N GLY A 779 15.27 -26.74 13.15
CA GLY A 779 13.81 -26.62 13.24
C GLY A 779 13.28 -25.67 12.18
N ILE A 780 12.11 -25.94 11.63
CA ILE A 780 11.48 -25.12 10.58
C ILE A 780 10.04 -24.83 10.99
N ILE A 781 9.67 -23.55 10.96
CA ILE A 781 8.33 -23.07 11.30
C ILE A 781 7.95 -21.87 10.42
N GLU A 782 6.68 -21.81 10.04
CA GLU A 782 6.07 -20.66 9.36
C GLU A 782 5.18 -19.88 10.35
N CYS A 783 5.55 -18.63 10.62
CA CYS A 783 5.01 -17.80 11.70
C CYS A 783 4.12 -16.67 11.15
N ASP A 784 3.03 -17.03 10.47
CA ASP A 784 2.10 -16.05 9.87
C ASP A 784 1.34 -15.22 10.91
N PHE A 785 1.25 -15.73 12.14
CA PHE A 785 0.70 -15.04 13.30
C PHE A 785 1.64 -13.98 13.92
N LEU A 786 2.89 -13.89 13.46
CA LEU A 786 3.84 -12.85 13.88
C LEU A 786 4.01 -11.80 12.78
N ARG A 787 4.42 -10.59 13.18
CA ARG A 787 4.70 -9.49 12.25
C ARG A 787 6.20 -9.33 12.05
N PRO A 788 6.71 -9.37 10.81
CA PRO A 788 8.09 -9.01 10.52
C PRO A 788 8.40 -7.55 10.87
N ALA A 789 9.63 -7.26 11.28
CA ALA A 789 10.17 -5.92 11.39
C ALA A 789 10.31 -5.26 10.00
N HIS A 790 10.60 -3.95 9.96
CA HIS A 790 10.61 -3.15 8.74
C HIS A 790 11.52 -3.72 7.63
N ASN A 791 12.67 -4.28 7.99
CA ASN A 791 13.65 -4.86 7.05
C ASN A 791 13.45 -6.36 6.76
N LYS A 792 12.41 -6.97 7.35
CA LYS A 792 12.08 -8.40 7.25
C LYS A 792 13.23 -9.35 7.65
N GLN A 793 14.15 -8.92 8.51
CA GLN A 793 15.25 -9.75 9.04
C GLN A 793 15.04 -10.17 10.50
N ASP A 794 13.96 -9.69 11.12
CA ASP A 794 13.51 -10.14 12.45
C ASP A 794 11.99 -9.99 12.56
N PHE A 795 11.42 -10.47 13.65
CA PHE A 795 10.04 -10.18 14.04
C PHE A 795 10.00 -9.00 15.02
N VAL A 796 8.87 -8.28 15.05
CA VAL A 796 8.64 -7.25 16.07
C VAL A 796 8.70 -7.90 17.45
N TYR A 797 9.49 -7.33 18.36
CA TYR A 797 9.81 -7.94 19.66
C TYR A 797 8.64 -7.89 20.66
N THR A 798 7.66 -8.76 20.43
CA THR A 798 6.40 -8.84 21.15
C THR A 798 6.40 -9.97 22.19
N LYS A 799 5.36 -10.02 23.04
CA LYS A 799 5.17 -11.13 23.98
C LYS A 799 4.95 -12.45 23.23
N GLU A 800 4.22 -12.39 22.13
CA GLU A 800 3.87 -13.48 21.23
C GLU A 800 5.12 -14.12 20.62
N TYR A 801 6.07 -13.29 20.16
CA TYR A 801 7.36 -13.77 19.65
C TYR A 801 8.15 -14.52 20.73
N ARG A 802 8.27 -13.96 21.94
CA ARG A 802 8.99 -14.60 23.06
C ARG A 802 8.36 -15.93 23.47
N LEU A 803 7.02 -15.98 23.55
CA LEU A 803 6.29 -17.22 23.85
C LEU A 803 6.54 -18.29 22.79
N THR A 804 6.61 -17.89 21.51
CA THR A 804 6.91 -18.79 20.40
C THR A 804 8.31 -19.38 20.51
N LEU A 805 9.34 -18.57 20.81
CA LEU A 805 10.69 -19.07 21.05
C LEU A 805 10.75 -20.04 22.25
N GLY A 806 10.05 -19.73 23.34
CA GLY A 806 9.95 -20.62 24.51
C GLY A 806 9.31 -21.97 24.16
N ALA A 807 8.21 -21.96 23.40
CA ALA A 807 7.54 -23.16 22.95
C ALA A 807 8.43 -24.00 22.00
N LEU A 808 9.09 -23.35 21.03
CA LEU A 808 10.03 -24.02 20.13
C LEU A 808 11.20 -24.66 20.88
N GLY A 809 11.71 -23.99 21.93
CA GLY A 809 12.76 -24.54 22.78
C GLY A 809 12.35 -25.82 23.52
N LEU A 810 11.12 -25.88 24.04
CA LEU A 810 10.59 -27.09 24.68
C LEU A 810 10.46 -28.24 23.66
N LYS A 811 9.88 -27.95 22.50
CA LYS A 811 9.70 -28.94 21.43
C LYS A 811 11.01 -29.47 20.85
N LEU A 812 12.01 -28.61 20.71
CA LEU A 812 13.34 -29.01 20.27
C LEU A 812 14.00 -29.96 21.27
N ASN A 813 13.82 -29.73 22.57
CA ASN A 813 14.32 -30.63 23.61
C ASN A 813 13.66 -32.01 23.51
N ASP A 814 12.35 -32.05 23.29
CA ASP A 814 11.59 -33.29 23.14
C ASP A 814 12.08 -34.08 21.91
N TYR A 815 12.22 -33.41 20.76
CA TYR A 815 12.79 -33.99 19.55
C TYR A 815 14.22 -34.53 19.79
N TRP A 816 15.08 -33.76 20.46
CA TRP A 816 16.45 -34.18 20.73
C TRP A 816 16.51 -35.47 21.58
N GLN A 817 15.63 -35.58 22.57
CA GLN A 817 15.53 -36.81 23.38
C GLN A 817 15.07 -38.00 22.53
N GLU A 818 14.07 -37.80 21.68
CA GLU A 818 13.52 -38.87 20.84
C GLU A 818 14.53 -39.37 19.81
N VAL A 819 15.17 -38.46 19.05
CA VAL A 819 16.16 -38.85 18.04
C VAL A 819 17.38 -39.51 18.68
N THR A 820 17.80 -39.07 19.87
CA THR A 820 18.89 -39.71 20.61
C THR A 820 18.54 -41.15 21.01
N LYS A 821 17.31 -41.39 21.48
CA LYS A 821 16.82 -42.74 21.81
C LYS A 821 16.67 -43.63 20.58
N LYS A 822 16.18 -43.10 19.45
CA LYS A 822 16.08 -43.86 18.19
C LYS A 822 17.47 -44.29 17.69
N ARG A 823 18.42 -43.35 17.67
CA ARG A 823 19.81 -43.64 17.26
C ARG A 823 20.54 -44.59 18.21
N ALA A 824 20.22 -44.57 19.51
CA ALA A 824 20.75 -45.57 20.45
C ALA A 824 20.23 -46.98 20.13
N ARG A 825 18.91 -47.12 19.90
CA ARG A 825 18.29 -48.39 19.49
C ARG A 825 18.81 -48.91 18.15
N GLU A 826 18.99 -48.03 17.15
CA GLU A 826 19.56 -48.39 15.85
C GLU A 826 21.00 -48.93 15.98
N ARG A 827 21.82 -48.32 16.85
CA ARG A 827 23.19 -48.79 17.14
C ARG A 827 23.20 -50.13 17.85
N GLU A 828 22.31 -50.34 18.81
CA GLU A 828 22.16 -51.63 19.49
C GLU A 828 21.75 -52.74 18.51
N PHE A 829 20.82 -52.44 17.58
CA PHE A 829 20.40 -53.37 16.54
C PHE A 829 21.53 -53.70 15.55
N GLN A 830 22.28 -52.68 15.06
CA GLN A 830 23.46 -52.89 14.21
C GLN A 830 24.60 -53.65 14.92
N ALA A 831 24.74 -53.46 16.23
CA ALA A 831 25.70 -54.22 17.05
C ALA A 831 25.30 -55.70 17.24
N LEU A 832 24.02 -56.04 17.07
CA LEU A 832 23.52 -57.42 17.10
C LEU A 832 23.65 -58.12 15.72
N ASP A 833 23.52 -57.36 14.63
CA ASP A 833 23.59 -57.86 13.24
C ASP A 833 25.05 -58.08 12.73
N SER A 834 26.02 -57.41 13.34
CA SER A 834 27.46 -57.54 13.03
C SER A 834 28.11 -58.89 13.43
N ARG A 835 27.31 -59.94 13.68
CA ARG A 835 27.75 -61.33 13.88
C ARG A 835 27.63 -62.22 12.65
N GLU A 836 27.13 -61.71 11.52
CA GLU A 836 27.22 -62.42 10.23
C GLU A 836 27.98 -61.59 9.20
N GLU A 837 28.98 -62.21 8.57
CA GLU A 837 29.85 -61.60 7.59
C GLU A 837 29.10 -61.26 6.29
N ASN A 838 28.88 -59.97 6.04
CA ASN A 838 29.01 -59.37 4.71
C ASN A 838 29.15 -57.86 4.82
N LYS A 839 30.30 -57.35 4.38
CA LYS A 839 30.58 -55.92 4.25
C LYS A 839 29.91 -55.40 2.97
N ASP A 840 28.65 -55.01 3.08
CA ASP A 840 28.13 -53.87 2.34
C ASP A 840 27.63 -52.87 3.37
N GLU A 841 28.12 -51.63 3.31
CA GLU A 841 27.67 -50.56 4.20
C GLU A 841 26.14 -50.50 4.21
N PRO A 842 25.47 -50.40 5.37
CA PRO A 842 24.03 -50.21 5.39
C PRO A 842 23.76 -48.88 4.69
N ALA A 843 23.20 -48.95 3.47
CA ALA A 843 22.80 -47.79 2.72
C ALA A 843 21.92 -46.96 3.64
N ALA A 844 22.40 -45.77 4.01
CA ALA A 844 21.52 -44.76 4.59
C ALA A 844 20.30 -44.67 3.67
N ASP A 845 19.11 -44.79 4.25
CA ASP A 845 17.85 -44.48 3.57
C ASP A 845 17.85 -42.96 3.30
N ASP A 846 18.67 -42.57 2.33
CA ASP A 846 18.71 -41.24 1.77
C ASP A 846 17.33 -41.09 1.12
N GLY A 847 16.40 -40.43 1.80
CA GLY A 847 15.04 -40.25 1.27
C GLY A 847 15.02 -39.65 -0.15
N PRO A 848 13.86 -39.59 -0.82
CA PRO A 848 13.77 -39.13 -2.19
C PRO A 848 14.34 -37.71 -2.36
N VAL A 849 15.05 -37.51 -3.47
CA VAL A 849 15.57 -36.19 -3.86
C VAL A 849 14.44 -35.39 -4.50
N TRP A 850 14.23 -34.16 -4.05
CA TRP A 850 13.22 -33.27 -4.60
C TRP A 850 13.83 -32.31 -5.61
N LEU A 851 13.33 -32.32 -6.85
CA LEU A 851 13.78 -31.45 -7.94
C LEU A 851 12.62 -30.56 -8.41
N GLN A 852 12.94 -29.31 -8.77
CA GLN A 852 11.98 -28.37 -9.33
C GLN A 852 12.01 -28.43 -10.86
N CYS A 853 10.85 -28.64 -11.48
CA CYS A 853 10.70 -28.58 -12.94
C CYS A 853 10.88 -27.16 -13.46
N GLU A 854 11.67 -26.98 -14.53
CA GLU A 854 11.96 -25.66 -15.08
C GLU A 854 10.78 -24.97 -15.77
N GLU A 855 9.88 -25.74 -16.38
CA GLU A 855 8.77 -25.16 -17.14
C GLU A 855 7.58 -24.75 -16.25
N CYS A 856 7.24 -25.62 -15.31
CA CYS A 856 6.03 -25.51 -14.48
C CYS A 856 6.29 -25.16 -13.01
N LEU A 857 7.56 -25.14 -12.58
CA LEU A 857 8.00 -24.77 -11.23
C LEU A 857 7.42 -25.64 -10.08
N LYS A 858 6.86 -26.80 -10.44
CA LYS A 858 6.40 -27.84 -9.51
C LYS A 858 7.58 -28.68 -9.04
N TRP A 859 7.57 -29.04 -7.77
CA TRP A 859 8.51 -29.94 -7.13
C TRP A 859 8.07 -31.39 -7.32
N ARG A 860 9.05 -32.25 -7.61
CA ARG A 860 8.86 -33.67 -7.90
C ARG A 860 9.84 -34.50 -7.10
N SER A 861 9.36 -35.63 -6.58
CA SER A 861 10.24 -36.60 -5.96
C SER A 861 10.93 -37.45 -7.05
N VAL A 862 12.20 -37.74 -6.83
CA VAL A 862 13.02 -38.64 -7.64
C VAL A 862 13.66 -39.64 -6.66
N PRO A 863 13.67 -40.95 -6.97
CA PRO A 863 14.33 -41.94 -6.14
C PRO A 863 15.78 -41.55 -5.84
N ALA A 864 16.23 -41.83 -4.62
CA ALA A 864 17.60 -41.56 -4.23
C ALA A 864 18.59 -42.33 -5.11
N LYS A 865 19.76 -41.73 -5.35
CA LYS A 865 20.83 -42.27 -6.21
C LYS A 865 20.43 -42.45 -7.69
N HIS A 866 19.26 -41.97 -8.12
CA HIS A 866 18.92 -41.93 -9.56
C HIS A 866 19.86 -41.02 -10.35
N TYR A 867 20.34 -39.96 -9.72
CA TYR A 867 21.41 -39.11 -10.22
C TYR A 867 22.55 -39.11 -9.21
N ASP A 868 23.79 -39.31 -9.66
CA ASP A 868 24.99 -39.18 -8.82
C ASP A 868 25.17 -37.74 -8.33
N VAL A 869 24.87 -36.78 -9.21
CA VAL A 869 24.82 -35.35 -8.93
C VAL A 869 23.50 -34.80 -9.45
N ALA A 870 22.76 -34.08 -8.62
CA ALA A 870 21.50 -33.47 -9.02
C ALA A 870 21.71 -32.60 -10.27
N PRO A 871 20.91 -32.79 -11.34
CA PRO A 871 21.14 -32.11 -12.60
C PRO A 871 20.87 -30.60 -12.46
N GLU A 872 21.72 -29.78 -13.08
CA GLU A 872 21.54 -28.32 -13.07
C GLU A 872 20.25 -27.88 -13.76
N SER A 873 19.83 -28.56 -14.83
CA SER A 873 18.54 -28.35 -15.51
C SER A 873 17.72 -29.64 -15.49
N TRP A 874 16.43 -29.52 -15.16
CA TRP A 874 15.52 -30.65 -15.01
C TRP A 874 14.07 -30.26 -15.32
N ASP A 875 13.37 -31.08 -16.09
CA ASP A 875 11.97 -30.91 -16.44
C ASP A 875 11.15 -32.16 -16.07
N CYS A 876 9.82 -32.03 -16.08
CA CYS A 876 8.96 -33.15 -15.69
C CYS A 876 9.15 -34.37 -16.60
N SER A 877 9.46 -34.21 -17.89
CA SER A 877 9.56 -35.33 -18.86
C SER A 877 10.68 -36.33 -18.50
N ARG A 878 11.70 -35.85 -17.78
CA ARG A 878 12.84 -36.63 -17.29
C ARG A 878 12.55 -37.38 -15.98
N ASN A 879 11.34 -37.26 -15.42
CA ASN A 879 11.01 -37.95 -14.17
C ASN A 879 10.93 -39.48 -14.39
N PRO A 880 11.63 -40.32 -13.58
CA PRO A 880 11.52 -41.76 -13.71
C PRO A 880 10.11 -42.28 -13.45
N ASN A 881 9.31 -41.61 -12.60
CA ASN A 881 7.93 -41.94 -12.31
C ASN A 881 6.99 -41.47 -13.45
N PRO A 882 6.34 -42.40 -14.20
CA PRO A 882 5.48 -42.05 -15.34
C PRO A 882 4.30 -41.13 -15.00
N ARG A 883 3.82 -41.17 -13.75
CA ARG A 883 2.70 -40.32 -13.28
C ARG A 883 3.03 -38.83 -13.34
N TYR A 884 4.30 -38.49 -13.12
CA TYR A 884 4.78 -37.11 -13.02
C TYR A 884 5.62 -36.67 -14.23
N ARG A 885 5.62 -37.44 -15.32
CA ARG A 885 6.33 -37.13 -16.58
C ARG A 885 5.77 -35.95 -17.38
N ARG A 886 4.77 -35.24 -16.87
CA ARG A 886 4.06 -34.16 -17.59
C ARG A 886 3.87 -32.95 -16.68
N CYS A 887 4.14 -31.75 -17.21
CA CYS A 887 3.96 -30.49 -16.50
C CYS A 887 2.50 -30.23 -16.08
N SER A 888 1.53 -30.81 -16.79
CA SER A 888 0.11 -30.76 -16.44
C SER A 888 -0.26 -31.60 -15.21
N ALA A 889 0.55 -32.60 -14.84
CA ALA A 889 0.28 -33.41 -13.64
C ALA A 889 0.25 -32.51 -12.40
N PRO A 890 -0.71 -32.70 -11.46
CA PRO A 890 -0.72 -31.96 -10.21
C PRO A 890 0.61 -32.19 -9.49
N GLU A 891 1.09 -31.18 -8.78
CA GLU A 891 2.26 -31.34 -7.90
C GLU A 891 1.98 -32.48 -6.93
N GLU A 892 3.01 -33.25 -6.58
CA GLU A 892 2.85 -34.28 -5.56
C GLU A 892 2.30 -33.59 -4.31
N ALA A 893 1.11 -34.03 -3.88
CA ALA A 893 0.59 -33.58 -2.61
C ALA A 893 1.67 -33.93 -1.59
N GLU A 894 2.19 -32.92 -0.88
CA GLU A 894 2.68 -33.19 0.46
C GLU A 894 1.60 -34.03 1.10
N GLU A 895 1.91 -35.23 1.60
CA GLU A 895 0.94 -36.08 2.30
C GLU A 895 -0.07 -35.19 3.01
N SER A 896 -1.26 -35.16 2.40
CA SER A 896 -2.20 -34.06 2.48
C SER A 896 -2.52 -33.80 3.94
N GLY A 897 -2.61 -32.52 4.32
CA GLY A 897 -2.83 -32.11 5.70
C GLY A 897 -3.96 -32.90 6.35
N GLU A 898 -3.62 -33.87 7.18
CA GLU A 898 -4.53 -34.56 8.09
C GLU A 898 -3.72 -35.49 9.00
N LEU A 899 -2.89 -34.88 9.83
CA LEU A 899 -2.60 -35.32 11.20
C LEU A 899 -1.80 -34.18 11.84
N LEU A 900 -2.53 -33.19 12.37
CA LEU A 900 -1.97 -32.19 13.30
C LEU A 900 -1.71 -32.87 14.66
N THR A 901 -0.91 -33.92 14.63
CA THR A 901 -0.48 -34.73 15.76
C THR A 901 1.04 -34.89 15.71
N PRO A 902 1.74 -34.85 16.84
CA PRO A 902 3.17 -35.11 16.89
C PRO A 902 3.50 -36.50 16.35
N SER A 903 4.63 -36.65 15.65
CA SER A 903 5.11 -37.93 15.10
C SER A 903 5.74 -38.86 16.16
N TYR A 904 5.86 -38.38 17.40
CA TYR A 904 6.37 -39.13 18.55
C TYR A 904 5.48 -38.95 19.79
N GLN A 905 5.42 -39.97 20.66
CA GLN A 905 4.65 -39.91 21.89
C GLN A 905 5.29 -38.92 22.87
N LYS A 906 4.50 -37.92 23.30
CA LYS A 906 4.92 -37.02 24.37
C LYS A 906 4.90 -37.78 25.68
N ASN A 907 6.04 -37.88 26.35
CA ASN A 907 6.08 -38.29 27.75
C ASN A 907 5.26 -37.26 28.53
N GLN A 908 4.01 -37.59 28.86
CA GLN A 908 3.26 -36.84 29.86
C GLN A 908 4.07 -36.90 31.14
N LYS A 909 4.71 -35.79 31.52
CA LYS A 909 4.99 -35.58 32.92
C LYS A 909 3.61 -35.59 33.60
N LYS A 910 3.39 -36.60 34.45
CA LYS A 910 2.35 -36.53 35.49
C LYS A 910 2.49 -35.14 36.15
N GLN A 911 1.34 -34.48 36.27
CA GLN A 911 1.11 -33.12 36.76
C GLN A 911 2.11 -32.63 37.80
#